data_AF-A0A940MBZ6-F1
#
_entry.id   AF-A0A940MBZ6-F1
#
_cell.length_a   1.000
_cell.length_b   1.000
_cell.length_c   1.000
_cell.angle_alpha   90.00
_cell.angle_beta   90.00
_cell.angle_gamma   90.00
#
_symmetry.space_group_name_H-M   'P 1'
#
loop_
_entity.id
_entity.type
_entity.pdbx_description
1 polymer ?
#
loop_
_entity_poly.entity_id
_entity_poly.type
_entity_poly.pdbx_seq_one_letter_code
_entity_poly.pdbx_strand_id
1 'polypeptide(L)'
;MGTLTVLASVVAAGPSASAQQATGPSCPWVSSGAPIAQRVDQLLSKMTLADKVHELHGDNSAAYAGTVPAIPRLCIPALTLDDSPSGVGHGMTGVTQLPSAVSLASTWDTGLSKRYGDVIGSEQWGKGNEVDLGPTVNIVRDPRWGRAFETYGEDPYLAGQIGAGDVKGIQNTGEMAQLKHLAVYNQETNRNNSTDDAIIDQRVEQEMYLSQFDSVIKQADPASVMCSYSFINGTNACQDPYTLSQVLRDQWHYKGFVTSDWGGTHSTVPAAEAGLNMQMPDGGYYGAALEQAVSDGQVSTATIDKLVKPILTEMFRFHLFTDPPTGTPSSVVTTPAHQEVGQRVAEDGTVLLKNSGHVLPLSPTRKSSIAVIGDDAGTDAMTTGGGSAAVAADSVVTPYQGIASRAGKNVTVRYAQGNSSYGGLPVVPSNVLAPSSGSGSGLTAQYYRGTTASGTPIAHQDVPQVDFNWNGGSPAAGVPTSQWSAKYTGTITAPTTGSYTFSLTSDDGSRLSINGKQIIDNWRDQGGNTETGTVTLTAGEPVSIEVDYYQGGGGSLLHLGWQPPGGPGDLLQQAVQTAKSSDVAVVFASNFEGEGSDLPNIDLPADENKLISAVAAANPNTIVVLNTGSAVTMPWLDSVKGVFEAWYPGQNDGDAIASLLFGDVNPSGKLPVTFPKSLSDVPASTPAQWPGVGGKVQYSEGLNVGYRWYDAKNIDPLFAFGSGLSYTTFRFSHLRIGPQQTSSLGTVRAKVDVQNTGRRSGADVVQLYVGDPAKTGEPPAQLKRFEKVDLRPGQTKQISFTVPAKDFATWNDTTHNWQVADGTYRLMVGDSSTHLPERGTVRVTRSYGSQGVSLHAPTIVAPGTRSRVTATFTNDADVPVRQVAIAPHAPKGWTVTPSRATERVVAPHSKAKINFTLTPPASAKSGSYSLTADASFQEQRVGHGKVTQDHQTLQVPYSSWDKAYDNVGVSDDSDPGAADFDGSGDSYSAQRLAAAGITPGATVTSGKASFTWPKAAAGRPDNIATQNQVIAMSGSGSKLNLLGAGAPGNQSGDITITYTDGATSTAPVTLADWWANSPAAGDTLVTTTTWNQPPSGGQGPHDVSLYATSVPLTPGKTVAYVSLPDLPGLHLFAASVGR
;
A
#
# COMPACT_ATOMS: atom_id res chain seq x y z
N MET A 1 -15.68 -5.42 79.12
CA MET A 1 -17.03 -4.88 79.43
C MET A 1 -17.55 -4.25 78.14
N GLY A 2 -18.73 -4.59 77.61
CA GLY A 2 -19.71 -5.58 78.07
C GLY A 2 -20.44 -6.25 76.89
N THR A 3 -21.07 -7.38 77.17
CA THR A 3 -21.95 -8.12 76.26
C THR A 3 -23.34 -7.50 76.19
N LEU A 4 -24.01 -7.59 75.04
CA LEU A 4 -25.43 -7.95 75.02
C LEU A 4 -25.80 -8.75 73.76
N THR A 5 -26.79 -9.62 73.90
CA THR A 5 -27.10 -10.79 73.05
C THR A 5 -28.42 -10.58 72.28
N VAL A 6 -28.86 -11.64 71.56
CA VAL A 6 -30.20 -11.88 70.96
C VAL A 6 -30.35 -11.23 69.56
N LEU A 7 -30.81 -11.92 68.48
CA LEU A 7 -31.40 -13.26 68.29
C LEU A 7 -30.83 -13.94 67.01
N ALA A 8 -31.01 -15.25 66.82
CA ALA A 8 -30.88 -15.94 65.53
C ALA A 8 -32.16 -16.72 65.21
N SER A 9 -32.71 -16.54 64.00
CA SER A 9 -33.87 -17.28 63.49
C SER A 9 -33.62 -17.71 62.04
N VAL A 10 -33.73 -19.02 61.78
CA VAL A 10 -33.41 -19.63 60.49
C VAL A 10 -34.57 -19.46 59.50
N VAL A 11 -34.27 -19.11 58.26
CA VAL A 11 -35.14 -19.31 57.09
C VAL A 11 -34.38 -20.18 56.08
N ALA A 12 -35.11 -21.11 55.44
CA ALA A 12 -34.52 -22.25 54.74
C ALA A 12 -33.72 -21.88 53.48
N ALA A 13 -32.73 -22.72 53.17
CA ALA A 13 -31.96 -22.63 51.94
C ALA A 13 -32.81 -23.01 50.71
N GLY A 14 -32.98 -22.05 49.79
CA GLY A 14 -33.30 -22.37 48.40
C GLY A 14 -32.05 -22.86 47.67
N PRO A 15 -32.18 -23.68 46.60
CA PRO A 15 -31.03 -24.16 45.85
C PRO A 15 -30.28 -22.98 45.23
N SER A 16 -28.97 -22.93 45.46
CA SER A 16 -28.09 -21.97 44.81
C SER A 16 -28.16 -22.19 43.30
N ALA A 17 -28.72 -21.23 42.57
CA ALA A 17 -28.55 -21.17 41.13
C ALA A 17 -27.04 -21.03 40.86
N SER A 18 -26.43 -22.08 40.31
CA SER A 18 -25.05 -22.01 39.85
C SER A 18 -24.97 -20.89 38.83
N ALA A 19 -24.16 -19.87 39.12
CA ALA A 19 -23.81 -18.85 38.14
C ALA A 19 -23.10 -19.56 36.99
N GLN A 20 -23.85 -19.81 35.91
CA GLN A 20 -23.35 -20.44 34.71
C GLN A 20 -22.35 -19.46 34.09
N GLN A 21 -21.06 -19.73 34.24
CA GLN A 21 -20.02 -18.97 33.55
C GLN A 21 -20.36 -18.97 32.06
N ALA A 22 -20.62 -17.78 31.51
CA ALA A 22 -20.83 -17.63 30.09
C ALA A 22 -19.55 -18.06 29.39
N THR A 23 -19.59 -19.22 28.72
CA THR A 23 -18.50 -19.65 27.85
C THR A 23 -18.37 -18.62 26.74
N GLY A 24 -17.18 -18.01 26.61
CA GLY A 24 -16.91 -17.03 25.57
C GLY A 24 -17.15 -17.59 24.16
N PRO A 25 -17.25 -16.72 23.14
CA PRO A 25 -17.52 -17.15 21.77
C PRO A 25 -16.46 -18.15 21.28
N SER A 26 -16.91 -19.26 20.71
CA SER A 26 -16.04 -20.29 20.15
C SER A 26 -15.58 -19.86 18.75
N CYS A 27 -14.41 -19.24 18.68
CA CYS A 27 -13.81 -18.69 17.46
C CYS A 27 -12.60 -19.55 17.01
N PRO A 28 -12.81 -20.76 16.46
CA PRO A 28 -11.72 -21.68 16.12
C PRO A 28 -10.73 -21.12 15.08
N TRP A 29 -11.11 -20.12 14.28
CA TRP A 29 -10.21 -19.44 13.36
C TRP A 29 -9.14 -18.59 14.06
N VAL A 30 -9.37 -18.09 15.29
CA VAL A 30 -8.42 -17.18 15.96
C VAL A 30 -7.12 -17.90 16.32
N SER A 31 -7.21 -19.06 16.99
CA SER A 31 -6.05 -19.83 17.47
C SER A 31 -5.62 -20.98 16.54
N SER A 32 -6.17 -21.05 15.32
CA SER A 32 -5.84 -22.11 14.36
C SER A 32 -4.57 -21.81 13.55
N GLY A 33 -3.65 -22.76 13.51
CA GLY A 33 -2.49 -22.77 12.62
C GLY A 33 -2.81 -23.16 11.15
N ALA A 34 -4.08 -23.18 10.76
CA ALA A 34 -4.49 -23.43 9.38
C ALA A 34 -4.11 -22.25 8.44
N PRO A 35 -3.94 -22.47 7.13
CA PRO A 35 -3.73 -21.39 6.17
C PRO A 35 -4.83 -20.32 6.24
N ILE A 36 -4.47 -19.05 6.03
CA ILE A 36 -5.40 -17.90 6.14
C ILE A 36 -6.69 -18.12 5.35
N ALA A 37 -6.59 -18.57 4.09
CA ALA A 37 -7.77 -18.87 3.26
C ALA A 37 -8.76 -19.83 3.92
N GLN A 38 -8.28 -20.87 4.63
CA GLN A 38 -9.12 -21.81 5.36
C GLN A 38 -9.72 -21.18 6.64
N ARG A 39 -9.00 -20.29 7.31
CA ARG A 39 -9.51 -19.53 8.48
C ARG A 39 -10.62 -18.56 8.05
N VAL A 40 -10.45 -17.86 6.92
CA VAL A 40 -11.46 -17.00 6.31
C VAL A 40 -12.68 -17.80 5.86
N ASP A 41 -12.51 -18.94 5.18
CA ASP A 41 -13.63 -19.79 4.75
C ASP A 41 -14.42 -20.36 5.96
N GLN A 42 -13.73 -20.68 7.06
CA GLN A 42 -14.38 -21.05 8.32
C GLN A 42 -15.20 -19.90 8.91
N LEU A 43 -14.65 -18.69 8.96
CA LEU A 43 -15.31 -17.49 9.47
C LEU A 43 -16.52 -17.09 8.61
N LEU A 44 -16.36 -16.99 7.29
CA LEU A 44 -17.44 -16.73 6.32
C LEU A 44 -18.60 -17.73 6.44
N SER A 45 -18.32 -19.00 6.77
CA SER A 45 -19.36 -20.02 7.01
C SER A 45 -20.20 -19.81 8.28
N LYS A 46 -19.78 -18.90 9.18
CA LYS A 46 -20.48 -18.50 10.40
C LYS A 46 -21.14 -17.13 10.30
N MET A 47 -20.85 -16.37 9.25
CA MET A 47 -21.42 -15.04 9.02
C MET A 47 -22.81 -15.15 8.40
N THR A 48 -23.76 -14.38 8.95
CA THR A 48 -25.06 -14.10 8.32
C THR A 48 -24.89 -13.12 7.15
N LEU A 49 -25.95 -12.85 6.38
CA LEU A 49 -25.91 -11.78 5.38
C LEU A 49 -25.61 -10.41 6.02
N ALA A 50 -26.25 -10.11 7.16
CA ALA A 50 -26.02 -8.88 7.91
C ALA A 50 -24.59 -8.76 8.45
N ASP A 51 -23.98 -9.84 8.97
CA ASP A 51 -22.56 -9.82 9.34
C ASP A 51 -21.67 -9.49 8.14
N LYS A 52 -22.00 -10.05 6.97
CA LYS A 52 -21.20 -9.84 5.76
C LYS A 52 -21.31 -8.40 5.28
N VAL A 53 -22.53 -7.87 5.23
CA VAL A 53 -22.82 -6.49 4.84
C VAL A 53 -22.19 -5.48 5.82
N HIS A 54 -22.22 -5.76 7.11
CA HIS A 54 -21.58 -4.95 8.15
C HIS A 54 -20.07 -4.74 7.90
N GLU A 55 -19.35 -5.76 7.43
CA GLU A 55 -17.92 -5.62 7.07
C GLU A 55 -17.67 -4.78 5.80
N LEU A 56 -18.71 -4.42 5.03
CA LEU A 56 -18.57 -3.70 3.76
C LEU A 56 -18.83 -2.19 3.90
N HIS A 57 -19.03 -1.64 5.10
CA HIS A 57 -19.23 -0.20 5.25
C HIS A 57 -18.77 0.36 6.62
N GLY A 58 -18.41 1.65 6.63
CA GLY A 58 -18.16 2.39 7.87
C GLY A 58 -19.42 2.73 8.67
N ASP A 59 -19.26 3.33 9.84
CA ASP A 59 -20.33 3.66 10.80
C ASP A 59 -20.52 5.17 11.10
N ASN A 60 -19.83 6.07 10.39
CA ASN A 60 -19.74 7.51 10.72
C ASN A 60 -19.17 7.81 12.14
N SER A 61 -18.29 6.97 12.69
CA SER A 61 -17.48 7.29 13.87
C SER A 61 -16.66 8.57 13.67
N ALA A 62 -16.43 9.29 14.76
CA ALA A 62 -15.69 10.56 14.78
C ALA A 62 -14.33 10.46 15.52
N ALA A 63 -13.88 9.25 15.88
CA ALA A 63 -12.60 9.03 16.56
C ALA A 63 -11.41 8.88 15.59
N TYR A 64 -11.71 8.40 14.39
CA TYR A 64 -10.83 8.20 13.22
C TYR A 64 -11.63 8.64 11.99
N ALA A 65 -11.00 8.81 10.82
CA ALA A 65 -11.70 9.12 9.58
C ALA A 65 -12.80 8.10 9.24
N GLY A 66 -12.57 6.82 9.55
CA GLY A 66 -13.53 5.72 9.36
C GLY A 66 -13.42 4.62 10.41
N THR A 67 -14.51 3.90 10.63
CA THR A 67 -14.53 2.73 11.52
C THR A 67 -15.55 1.70 11.03
N VAL A 68 -15.14 0.44 10.95
CA VAL A 68 -16.01 -0.73 10.85
C VAL A 68 -16.07 -1.36 12.25
N PRO A 69 -17.22 -1.35 12.95
CA PRO A 69 -17.31 -1.83 14.32
C PRO A 69 -17.01 -3.33 14.44
N ALA A 70 -16.43 -3.75 15.57
CA ALA A 70 -16.19 -5.16 15.87
C ALA A 70 -17.46 -6.02 15.78
N ILE A 71 -17.30 -7.31 15.44
CA ILE A 71 -18.34 -8.34 15.60
C ILE A 71 -17.91 -9.34 16.70
N PRO A 72 -18.17 -9.05 18.00
CA PRO A 72 -17.62 -9.82 19.12
C PRO A 72 -18.00 -11.30 19.10
N ARG A 73 -19.20 -11.65 18.61
CA ARG A 73 -19.66 -13.05 18.52
C ARG A 73 -18.89 -13.88 17.49
N LEU A 74 -18.15 -13.24 16.59
CA LEU A 74 -17.26 -13.85 15.61
C LEU A 74 -15.78 -13.57 15.92
N CYS A 75 -15.48 -12.91 17.04
CA CYS A 75 -14.14 -12.43 17.37
C CYS A 75 -13.48 -11.61 16.25
N ILE A 76 -14.27 -10.94 15.41
CA ILE A 76 -13.75 -9.96 14.44
C ILE A 76 -13.50 -8.67 15.26
N PRO A 77 -12.26 -8.14 15.31
CA PRO A 77 -11.99 -6.86 15.96
C PRO A 77 -12.65 -5.72 15.19
N ALA A 78 -12.58 -4.49 15.70
CA ALA A 78 -12.92 -3.34 14.86
C ALA A 78 -11.86 -3.21 13.74
N LEU A 79 -12.20 -2.43 12.72
CA LEU A 79 -11.23 -1.94 11.76
C LEU A 79 -11.38 -0.42 11.65
N THR A 80 -10.38 0.30 12.13
CA THR A 80 -10.28 1.75 12.06
C THR A 80 -9.38 2.15 10.90
N LEU A 81 -9.74 3.25 10.25
CA LEU A 81 -9.02 3.80 9.12
C LEU A 81 -8.83 5.30 9.35
N ASP A 82 -7.61 5.80 9.17
CA ASP A 82 -7.28 7.19 9.46
C ASP A 82 -6.20 7.72 8.50
N ASP A 83 -6.25 9.02 8.23
CA ASP A 83 -5.22 9.72 7.47
C ASP A 83 -3.92 9.84 8.28
N SER A 84 -2.74 10.09 7.69
CA SER A 84 -2.50 10.63 6.36
C SER A 84 -1.20 10.14 5.70
N PRO A 85 -1.01 10.39 4.39
CA PRO A 85 0.25 10.15 3.67
C PRO A 85 1.49 10.90 4.19
N SER A 86 1.40 11.68 5.27
CA SER A 86 2.54 12.43 5.86
C SER A 86 2.57 12.42 7.39
N GLY A 87 1.94 11.42 8.02
CA GLY A 87 1.85 11.24 9.48
C GLY A 87 0.41 11.00 9.92
N VAL A 88 0.15 10.92 11.23
CA VAL A 88 -1.22 10.74 11.74
C VAL A 88 -2.01 12.05 11.56
N GLY A 89 -3.08 12.00 10.79
CA GLY A 89 -3.91 13.14 10.41
C GLY A 89 -5.02 13.44 11.42
N HIS A 90 -6.20 13.81 10.89
CA HIS A 90 -7.45 14.03 11.63
C HIS A 90 -7.34 14.97 12.86
N GLY A 91 -6.34 15.86 12.87
CA GLY A 91 -6.09 16.80 13.97
C GLY A 91 -5.57 16.17 15.27
N MET A 92 -5.07 14.94 15.24
CA MET A 92 -4.47 14.30 16.42
C MET A 92 -3.14 14.96 16.81
N THR A 93 -2.87 15.02 18.12
CA THR A 93 -1.65 15.60 18.71
C THR A 93 -0.73 14.52 19.29
N GLY A 94 0.52 14.83 19.65
CA GLY A 94 1.48 13.83 20.11
C GLY A 94 2.08 12.97 18.99
N VAL A 95 2.13 13.51 17.78
CA VAL A 95 2.47 12.84 16.50
C VAL A 95 3.58 13.61 15.78
N THR A 96 4.24 12.98 14.81
CA THR A 96 5.24 13.63 13.95
C THR A 96 4.62 14.13 12.66
N GLN A 97 4.69 15.44 12.44
CA GLN A 97 4.39 16.06 11.14
C GLN A 97 5.61 15.90 10.22
N LEU A 98 5.56 14.88 9.35
CA LEU A 98 6.62 14.65 8.37
C LEU A 98 6.56 15.67 7.22
N PRO A 99 7.65 15.86 6.45
CA PRO A 99 7.60 16.63 5.21
C PRO A 99 6.62 16.01 4.22
N SER A 100 6.08 16.81 3.30
CA SER A 100 5.12 16.34 2.29
C SER A 100 5.70 15.26 1.37
N ALA A 101 4.82 14.45 0.77
CA ALA A 101 5.21 13.37 -0.13
C ALA A 101 6.04 13.86 -1.33
N VAL A 102 5.79 15.07 -1.86
CA VAL A 102 6.63 15.65 -2.93
C VAL A 102 8.06 15.95 -2.44
N SER A 103 8.22 16.34 -1.17
CA SER A 103 9.53 16.48 -0.52
C SER A 103 10.22 15.12 -0.39
N LEU A 104 9.48 14.08 0.03
CA LEU A 104 10.01 12.71 0.08
C LEU A 104 10.44 12.19 -1.31
N ALA A 105 9.63 12.41 -2.35
CA ALA A 105 10.00 12.04 -3.71
C ALA A 105 11.24 12.79 -4.20
N SER A 106 11.39 14.06 -3.81
CA SER A 106 12.58 14.86 -4.11
C SER A 106 13.87 14.32 -3.52
N THR A 107 13.81 13.44 -2.51
CA THR A 107 14.98 12.73 -1.98
C THR A 107 15.57 11.73 -2.99
N TRP A 108 14.75 11.18 -3.89
CA TRP A 108 15.04 10.03 -4.76
C TRP A 108 15.68 8.84 -4.03
N ASP A 109 15.28 8.61 -2.77
CA ASP A 109 15.81 7.54 -1.91
C ASP A 109 14.69 6.60 -1.43
N THR A 110 14.61 5.43 -2.04
CA THR A 110 13.64 4.38 -1.66
C THR A 110 13.88 3.79 -0.27
N GLY A 111 15.11 3.91 0.26
CA GLY A 111 15.45 3.47 1.62
C GLY A 111 14.99 4.48 2.67
N LEU A 112 15.14 5.77 2.39
CA LEU A 112 14.58 6.84 3.22
C LEU A 112 13.05 6.85 3.16
N SER A 113 12.45 6.58 2.00
CA SER A 113 11.00 6.37 1.87
C SER A 113 10.47 5.18 2.67
N LYS A 114 11.20 4.06 2.77
CA LYS A 114 10.81 3.00 3.72
C LYS A 114 10.84 3.49 5.17
N ARG A 115 11.86 4.28 5.57
CA ARG A 115 11.94 4.84 6.92
C ARG A 115 10.82 5.85 7.22
N TYR A 116 10.36 6.58 6.22
CA TYR A 116 9.22 7.50 6.31
C TYR A 116 7.94 6.71 6.62
N GLY A 117 7.63 5.68 5.82
CA GLY A 117 6.50 4.79 6.10
C GLY A 117 6.63 4.01 7.41
N ASP A 118 7.84 3.62 7.83
CA ASP A 118 8.09 3.00 9.14
C ASP A 118 7.68 3.95 10.29
N VAL A 119 7.78 5.27 10.12
CA VAL A 119 7.27 6.26 11.10
C VAL A 119 5.75 6.32 11.06
N ILE A 120 5.15 6.52 9.87
CA ILE A 120 3.68 6.61 9.70
C ILE A 120 3.01 5.38 10.32
N GLY A 121 3.38 4.18 9.88
CA GLY A 121 2.79 2.95 10.39
C GLY A 121 3.07 2.68 11.87
N SER A 122 4.14 3.23 12.46
CA SER A 122 4.40 3.05 13.90
C SER A 122 3.53 3.99 14.73
N GLU A 123 3.28 5.19 14.23
CA GLU A 123 2.45 6.18 14.90
C GLU A 123 0.96 5.88 14.75
N GLN A 124 0.48 5.50 13.56
CA GLN A 124 -0.89 5.04 13.33
C GLN A 124 -1.26 3.85 14.23
N TRP A 125 -0.44 2.80 14.23
CA TRP A 125 -0.61 1.64 15.13
C TRP A 125 -0.58 2.05 16.61
N GLY A 126 0.33 2.96 16.98
CA GLY A 126 0.41 3.54 18.32
C GLY A 126 -0.81 4.38 18.73
N LYS A 127 -1.60 4.86 17.76
CA LYS A 127 -2.88 5.57 17.95
C LYS A 127 -4.09 4.64 17.99
N GLY A 128 -3.89 3.33 17.84
CA GLY A 128 -5.00 2.38 17.78
C GLY A 128 -5.66 2.34 16.41
N ASN A 129 -5.03 2.89 15.37
CA ASN A 129 -5.48 2.74 13.99
C ASN A 129 -5.08 1.35 13.46
N GLU A 130 -5.79 0.83 12.44
CA GLU A 130 -5.41 -0.40 11.74
C GLU A 130 -5.14 -0.23 10.24
N VAL A 131 -5.64 0.85 9.60
CA VAL A 131 -5.45 1.15 8.17
C VAL A 131 -5.03 2.60 7.97
N ASP A 132 -3.77 2.82 7.60
CA ASP A 132 -3.28 4.10 7.12
C ASP A 132 -3.90 4.42 5.76
N LEU A 133 -4.54 5.59 5.64
CA LEU A 133 -5.11 6.09 4.38
C LEU A 133 -4.02 6.69 3.48
N GLY A 134 -2.95 5.94 3.24
CA GLY A 134 -1.80 6.34 2.43
C GLY A 134 -0.99 5.18 1.85
N PRO A 135 -0.04 5.49 0.94
CA PRO A 135 0.28 6.82 0.42
C PRO A 135 -0.56 7.20 -0.82
N THR A 136 -0.52 8.48 -1.19
CA THR A 136 -1.10 9.00 -2.44
C THR A 136 -0.08 8.90 -3.60
N VAL A 137 -0.48 8.29 -4.73
CA VAL A 137 0.38 8.04 -5.90
C VAL A 137 -0.20 8.51 -7.24
N ASN A 138 -1.16 9.44 -7.21
CA ASN A 138 -1.68 10.07 -8.42
C ASN A 138 -0.60 10.92 -9.11
N ILE A 139 -0.53 10.90 -10.44
CA ILE A 139 0.48 11.68 -11.17
C ILE A 139 0.18 13.19 -11.11
N VAL A 140 1.20 14.03 -10.87
CA VAL A 140 1.09 15.47 -11.10
C VAL A 140 0.99 15.72 -12.61
N ARG A 141 -0.26 15.74 -13.11
CA ARG A 141 -0.58 16.02 -14.52
C ARG A 141 -0.35 17.49 -14.87
N ASP A 142 -0.76 18.37 -13.95
CA ASP A 142 -0.65 19.81 -14.05
C ASP A 142 -0.28 20.35 -12.66
N PRO A 143 0.67 21.31 -12.55
CA PRO A 143 1.11 21.84 -11.27
C PRO A 143 0.02 22.61 -10.50
N ARG A 144 -1.12 22.97 -11.10
CA ARG A 144 -2.24 23.62 -10.38
C ARG A 144 -3.03 22.68 -9.47
N TRP A 145 -2.85 21.36 -9.57
CA TRP A 145 -3.66 20.41 -8.81
C TRP A 145 -3.48 20.59 -7.30
N GLY A 146 -4.59 20.82 -6.58
CA GLY A 146 -4.57 21.18 -5.16
C GLY A 146 -3.92 20.17 -4.21
N ARG A 147 -3.70 18.93 -4.65
CA ARG A 147 -3.02 17.86 -3.88
C ARG A 147 -1.69 17.43 -4.50
N ALA A 148 -1.08 18.26 -5.36
CA ALA A 148 0.22 17.96 -5.96
C ALA A 148 1.32 17.72 -4.91
N PHE A 149 1.26 18.40 -3.77
CA PHE A 149 2.15 18.20 -2.62
C PHE A 149 2.04 16.81 -1.97
N GLU A 150 0.87 16.18 -2.06
CA GLU A 150 0.51 14.93 -1.39
C GLU A 150 1.00 13.68 -2.16
N THR A 151 1.54 13.86 -3.36
CA THR A 151 2.03 12.77 -4.22
C THR A 151 3.52 12.88 -4.52
N TYR A 152 4.06 11.90 -5.23
CA TYR A 152 5.47 11.76 -5.57
C TYR A 152 5.87 12.35 -6.94
N GLY A 153 5.04 13.20 -7.55
CA GLY A 153 5.37 13.98 -8.75
C GLY A 153 4.80 13.48 -10.08
N GLU A 154 5.47 13.84 -11.19
CA GLU A 154 4.94 13.73 -12.56
C GLU A 154 5.32 12.44 -13.31
N ASP A 155 6.13 11.56 -12.69
CA ASP A 155 6.65 10.35 -13.33
C ASP A 155 6.18 9.05 -12.66
N PRO A 156 5.51 8.14 -13.37
CA PRO A 156 4.98 6.90 -12.79
C PRO A 156 6.07 5.91 -12.34
N TYR A 157 7.28 5.95 -12.91
CA TYR A 157 8.37 5.13 -12.41
C TYR A 157 8.87 5.67 -11.07
N LEU A 158 9.12 6.98 -10.96
CA LEU A 158 9.52 7.60 -9.68
C LEU A 158 8.47 7.35 -8.60
N ALA A 159 7.21 7.73 -8.86
CA ALA A 159 6.11 7.53 -7.91
C ALA A 159 5.92 6.06 -7.52
N GLY A 160 6.02 5.15 -8.49
CA GLY A 160 5.93 3.71 -8.26
C GLY A 160 7.12 3.07 -7.53
N GLN A 161 8.27 3.74 -7.44
CA GLN A 161 9.40 3.29 -6.60
C GLN A 161 9.34 3.88 -5.19
N ILE A 162 9.00 5.17 -5.06
CA ILE A 162 8.89 5.84 -3.75
C ILE A 162 7.70 5.26 -2.98
N GLY A 163 6.49 5.20 -3.56
CA GLY A 163 5.34 4.56 -2.89
C GLY A 163 5.54 3.10 -2.53
N ALA A 164 6.40 2.38 -3.27
CA ALA A 164 6.77 1.01 -2.95
C ALA A 164 7.81 0.90 -1.83
N GLY A 165 8.51 1.99 -1.49
CA GLY A 165 9.30 2.12 -0.25
C GLY A 165 8.37 2.38 0.93
N ASP A 166 7.49 3.38 0.80
CA ASP A 166 6.56 3.85 1.82
C ASP A 166 5.62 2.74 2.34
N VAL A 167 4.91 2.06 1.42
CA VAL A 167 4.04 0.91 1.75
C VAL A 167 4.79 -0.23 2.45
N LYS A 168 6.10 -0.41 2.18
CA LYS A 168 6.94 -1.41 2.91
C LYS A 168 7.43 -0.89 4.26
N GLY A 169 7.38 0.42 4.50
CA GLY A 169 7.55 1.04 5.79
C GLY A 169 6.32 0.77 6.65
N ILE A 170 5.17 1.29 6.20
CA ILE A 170 3.88 1.19 6.91
C ILE A 170 3.58 -0.27 7.29
N GLN A 171 3.56 -1.18 6.31
CA GLN A 171 3.19 -2.58 6.54
C GLN A 171 4.21 -3.41 7.35
N ASN A 172 5.37 -2.84 7.68
CA ASN A 172 6.39 -3.50 8.49
C ASN A 172 6.20 -3.23 10.01
N THR A 173 5.24 -2.39 10.39
CA THR A 173 4.93 -2.06 11.80
C THR A 173 3.76 -2.87 12.38
N GLY A 174 2.91 -3.43 11.51
CA GLY A 174 1.59 -3.99 11.85
C GLY A 174 0.44 -3.27 11.15
N GLU A 175 0.66 -2.02 10.73
CA GLU A 175 -0.32 -1.17 10.08
C GLU A 175 -0.65 -1.61 8.65
N MET A 176 -1.92 -1.56 8.24
CA MET A 176 -2.31 -1.79 6.84
C MET A 176 -2.18 -0.50 6.03
N ALA A 177 -1.49 -0.54 4.87
CA ALA A 177 -1.40 0.62 3.98
C ALA A 177 -2.52 0.60 2.92
N GLN A 178 -3.18 1.74 2.73
CA GLN A 178 -4.20 1.97 1.71
C GLN A 178 -3.73 2.91 0.60
N LEU A 179 -3.18 2.33 -0.46
CA LEU A 179 -2.68 3.06 -1.63
C LEU A 179 -3.82 3.85 -2.32
N LYS A 180 -3.68 5.17 -2.49
CA LYS A 180 -4.75 6.03 -3.04
C LYS A 180 -4.28 6.94 -4.18
N HIS A 181 -5.14 7.43 -5.08
CA HIS A 181 -6.55 7.13 -5.31
C HIS A 181 -6.71 6.54 -6.71
N LEU A 182 -7.14 5.29 -6.82
CA LEU A 182 -7.24 4.50 -8.06
C LEU A 182 -8.54 4.87 -8.83
N ALA A 183 -8.51 5.58 -9.95
CA ALA A 183 -7.37 6.17 -10.67
C ALA A 183 -7.75 7.53 -11.27
N VAL A 184 -6.82 8.18 -11.99
CA VAL A 184 -7.05 9.40 -12.82
C VAL A 184 -7.61 10.61 -12.03
N TYR A 185 -7.43 10.63 -10.71
CA TYR A 185 -7.73 11.79 -9.86
C TYR A 185 -6.53 12.73 -9.85
N ASN A 186 -6.61 13.79 -10.67
CA ASN A 186 -5.51 14.71 -10.95
C ASN A 186 -5.98 16.19 -11.03
N GLN A 187 -7.19 16.49 -10.57
CA GLN A 187 -7.73 17.84 -10.32
C GLN A 187 -8.74 17.76 -9.17
N GLU A 188 -8.86 18.81 -8.35
CA GLU A 188 -9.88 18.90 -7.29
C GLU A 188 -11.20 19.51 -7.79
N THR A 189 -11.12 20.34 -8.85
CA THR A 189 -12.26 21.09 -9.39
C THR A 189 -13.35 20.14 -9.89
N ASN A 190 -14.54 20.27 -9.31
CA ASN A 190 -15.72 19.41 -9.55
C ASN A 190 -15.52 17.92 -9.19
N ARG A 191 -14.55 17.57 -8.34
CA ARG A 191 -14.35 16.19 -7.87
C ARG A 191 -15.65 15.58 -7.30
N ASN A 192 -15.76 14.26 -7.40
CA ASN A 192 -16.91 13.46 -6.95
C ASN A 192 -18.22 13.78 -7.67
N ASN A 193 -18.13 14.35 -8.89
CA ASN A 193 -19.27 14.68 -9.73
C ASN A 193 -19.01 14.21 -11.17
N SER A 194 -20.07 13.79 -11.87
CA SER A 194 -20.02 13.46 -13.31
C SER A 194 -19.61 14.63 -14.23
N THR A 195 -19.42 15.83 -13.69
CA THR A 195 -18.81 16.99 -14.38
C THR A 195 -17.28 17.01 -14.33
N ASP A 196 -16.65 16.06 -13.64
CA ASP A 196 -15.22 15.73 -13.68
C ASP A 196 -15.01 14.38 -14.41
N ASP A 197 -15.50 14.30 -15.66
CA ASP A 197 -15.34 13.13 -16.54
C ASP A 197 -14.03 13.23 -17.33
N ALA A 198 -13.01 12.51 -16.87
CA ALA A 198 -11.72 12.35 -17.54
C ALA A 198 -11.86 11.49 -18.80
N ILE A 199 -11.71 12.14 -19.95
CA ILE A 199 -11.71 11.51 -21.27
C ILE A 199 -10.28 11.17 -21.65
N ILE A 200 -9.95 9.88 -21.61
CA ILE A 200 -8.58 9.36 -21.67
C ILE A 200 -8.50 8.08 -22.52
N ASP A 201 -7.45 7.96 -23.33
CA ASP A 201 -7.15 6.74 -24.09
C ASP A 201 -6.62 5.63 -23.16
N GLN A 202 -7.08 4.39 -23.34
CA GLN A 202 -6.73 3.24 -22.49
C GLN A 202 -5.21 3.03 -22.37
N ARG A 203 -4.45 3.22 -23.45
CA ARG A 203 -2.98 3.22 -23.43
C ARG A 203 -2.40 4.24 -22.45
N VAL A 204 -2.92 5.47 -22.46
CA VAL A 204 -2.43 6.56 -21.61
C VAL A 204 -2.75 6.24 -20.15
N GLU A 205 -3.95 5.73 -19.89
CA GLU A 205 -4.36 5.25 -18.57
C GLU A 205 -3.39 4.18 -18.03
N GLN A 206 -3.10 3.14 -18.84
CA GLN A 206 -2.19 2.05 -18.48
C GLN A 206 -0.72 2.49 -18.30
N GLU A 207 -0.19 3.32 -19.20
CA GLU A 207 1.22 3.74 -19.19
C GLU A 207 1.52 4.86 -18.20
N MET A 208 0.57 5.76 -17.92
CA MET A 208 0.78 6.92 -17.05
C MET A 208 0.08 6.84 -15.69
N TYR A 209 -1.20 6.45 -15.64
CA TYR A 209 -2.05 6.65 -14.46
C TYR A 209 -2.30 5.40 -13.62
N LEU A 210 -2.04 4.23 -14.19
CA LEU A 210 -2.13 2.91 -13.54
C LEU A 210 -0.75 2.28 -13.29
N SER A 211 0.29 2.63 -14.06
CA SER A 211 1.62 1.99 -14.01
C SER A 211 2.31 2.09 -12.64
N GLN A 212 2.08 3.19 -11.92
CA GLN A 212 2.60 3.41 -10.57
C GLN A 212 1.83 2.59 -9.51
N PHE A 213 0.52 2.43 -9.64
CA PHE A 213 -0.25 1.50 -8.80
C PHE A 213 0.21 0.05 -9.01
N ASP A 214 0.38 -0.37 -10.28
CA ASP A 214 0.92 -1.69 -10.63
C ASP A 214 2.32 -1.92 -10.02
N SER A 215 3.18 -0.89 -10.10
CA SER A 215 4.52 -0.90 -9.54
C SER A 215 4.51 -1.09 -8.01
N VAL A 216 3.66 -0.37 -7.28
CA VAL A 216 3.54 -0.51 -5.82
C VAL A 216 2.94 -1.87 -5.47
N ILE A 217 1.85 -2.29 -6.12
CA ILE A 217 1.19 -3.57 -5.86
C ILE A 217 2.16 -4.75 -6.05
N LYS A 218 2.88 -4.80 -7.17
CA LYS A 218 3.82 -5.89 -7.46
C LYS A 218 5.06 -5.92 -6.56
N GLN A 219 5.42 -4.80 -5.95
CA GLN A 219 6.62 -4.69 -5.13
C GLN A 219 6.36 -4.72 -3.63
N ALA A 220 5.19 -4.30 -3.17
CA ALA A 220 4.87 -4.06 -1.77
C ALA A 220 3.56 -4.72 -1.29
N ASP A 221 2.71 -5.23 -2.19
CA ASP A 221 1.44 -5.95 -1.90
C ASP A 221 0.61 -5.21 -0.81
N PRO A 222 0.14 -3.96 -1.07
CA PRO A 222 -0.63 -3.19 -0.09
C PRO A 222 -1.86 -3.98 0.40
N ALA A 223 -2.33 -3.64 1.60
CA ALA A 223 -3.48 -4.30 2.21
C ALA A 223 -4.80 -3.83 1.57
N SER A 224 -4.87 -2.55 1.23
CA SER A 224 -6.00 -1.97 0.53
C SER A 224 -5.60 -0.93 -0.52
N VAL A 225 -6.56 -0.60 -1.38
CA VAL A 225 -6.48 0.49 -2.35
C VAL A 225 -7.74 1.33 -2.19
N MET A 226 -7.62 2.65 -2.19
CA MET A 226 -8.78 3.54 -2.25
C MET A 226 -9.14 3.81 -3.72
N CYS A 227 -10.39 3.60 -4.13
CA CYS A 227 -10.86 4.05 -5.44
C CYS A 227 -11.20 5.54 -5.42
N SER A 228 -10.95 6.24 -6.53
CA SER A 228 -11.04 7.69 -6.60
C SER A 228 -12.45 8.24 -6.80
N TYR A 229 -12.59 9.54 -6.53
CA TYR A 229 -13.79 10.32 -6.87
C TYR A 229 -14.06 10.49 -8.37
N SER A 230 -13.05 10.37 -9.22
CA SER A 230 -13.12 10.76 -10.64
C SER A 230 -14.09 9.90 -11.44
N PHE A 231 -14.67 10.51 -12.47
CA PHE A 231 -15.31 9.77 -13.56
C PHE A 231 -14.28 9.55 -14.66
N ILE A 232 -14.18 8.32 -15.16
CA ILE A 232 -13.25 7.91 -16.21
C ILE A 232 -14.10 7.43 -17.38
N ASN A 233 -14.02 8.12 -18.52
CA ASN A 233 -14.77 7.82 -19.74
C ASN A 233 -16.29 7.57 -19.50
N GLY A 234 -16.88 8.33 -18.57
CA GLY A 234 -18.30 8.30 -18.21
C GLY A 234 -18.67 7.43 -17.00
N THR A 235 -17.72 6.74 -16.35
CA THR A 235 -17.98 5.85 -15.21
C THR A 235 -17.18 6.28 -13.99
N ASN A 236 -17.81 6.43 -12.82
CA ASN A 236 -17.09 6.70 -11.57
C ASN A 236 -16.16 5.52 -11.20
N ALA A 237 -14.93 5.82 -10.78
CA ALA A 237 -13.89 4.81 -10.55
C ALA A 237 -14.25 3.76 -9.49
N CYS A 238 -15.03 4.12 -8.47
CA CYS A 238 -15.52 3.18 -7.45
C CYS A 238 -16.61 2.20 -7.94
N GLN A 239 -17.03 2.31 -9.20
CA GLN A 239 -17.93 1.35 -9.85
C GLN A 239 -17.50 1.00 -11.29
N ASP A 240 -16.24 1.25 -11.65
CA ASP A 240 -15.70 0.90 -12.96
C ASP A 240 -15.22 -0.57 -12.99
N PRO A 241 -15.88 -1.46 -13.75
CA PRO A 241 -15.46 -2.85 -13.88
C PRO A 241 -14.15 -3.02 -14.67
N TYR A 242 -13.71 -2.02 -15.44
CA TYR A 242 -12.39 -2.07 -16.08
C TYR A 242 -11.29 -1.92 -15.03
N THR A 243 -11.27 -0.84 -14.26
CA THR A 243 -10.30 -0.59 -13.21
C THR A 243 -10.38 -1.64 -12.08
N LEU A 244 -11.57 -1.83 -11.49
CA LEU A 244 -11.70 -2.62 -10.24
C LEU A 244 -11.70 -4.13 -10.45
N SER A 245 -12.18 -4.64 -11.59
CA SER A 245 -12.19 -6.08 -11.90
C SER A 245 -11.12 -6.45 -12.93
N GLN A 246 -11.14 -5.88 -14.14
CA GLN A 246 -10.26 -6.34 -15.21
C GLN A 246 -8.78 -6.01 -14.95
N VAL A 247 -8.46 -4.78 -14.55
CA VAL A 247 -7.09 -4.38 -14.25
C VAL A 247 -6.65 -4.95 -12.90
N LEU A 248 -7.33 -4.57 -11.82
CA LEU A 248 -6.87 -4.87 -10.46
C LEU A 248 -6.91 -6.37 -10.12
N ARG A 249 -7.97 -7.11 -10.50
CA ARG A 249 -8.11 -8.54 -10.18
C ARG A 249 -7.60 -9.45 -11.29
N ASP A 250 -8.03 -9.24 -12.53
CA ASP A 250 -7.73 -10.18 -13.62
C ASP A 250 -6.32 -10.00 -14.22
N GLN A 251 -5.81 -8.76 -14.34
CA GLN A 251 -4.46 -8.49 -14.88
C GLN A 251 -3.38 -8.47 -13.81
N TRP A 252 -3.61 -7.80 -12.67
CA TRP A 252 -2.60 -7.62 -11.63
C TRP A 252 -2.65 -8.67 -10.52
N HIS A 253 -3.76 -9.42 -10.42
CA HIS A 253 -3.99 -10.44 -9.37
C HIS A 253 -3.88 -9.88 -7.95
N TYR A 254 -4.29 -8.62 -7.75
CA TYR A 254 -4.28 -7.97 -6.45
C TYR A 254 -5.21 -8.69 -5.46
N LYS A 255 -4.73 -8.88 -4.23
CA LYS A 255 -5.38 -9.70 -3.20
C LYS A 255 -6.12 -8.90 -2.13
N GLY A 256 -5.62 -7.69 -1.83
CA GLY A 256 -6.17 -6.80 -0.80
C GLY A 256 -7.55 -6.24 -1.14
N PHE A 257 -8.14 -5.45 -0.25
CA PHE A 257 -9.49 -4.89 -0.44
C PHE A 257 -9.48 -3.52 -1.13
N VAL A 258 -10.63 -3.10 -1.65
CA VAL A 258 -10.86 -1.77 -2.23
C VAL A 258 -11.87 -1.01 -1.37
N THR A 259 -11.47 0.16 -0.90
CA THR A 259 -12.32 1.08 -0.13
C THR A 259 -12.72 2.25 -1.03
N SER A 260 -13.91 2.82 -0.86
CA SER A 260 -14.23 4.09 -1.51
C SER A 260 -13.51 5.24 -0.84
N ASP A 261 -13.20 6.28 -1.60
CA ASP A 261 -13.03 7.61 -1.01
C ASP A 261 -14.34 8.06 -0.30
N TRP A 262 -14.28 9.07 0.55
CA TRP A 262 -15.36 9.44 1.48
C TRP A 262 -16.60 10.00 0.74
N GLY A 263 -17.63 9.18 0.59
CA GLY A 263 -18.78 9.48 -0.26
C GLY A 263 -18.50 9.33 -1.76
N GLY A 264 -17.42 8.62 -2.14
CA GLY A 264 -17.09 8.26 -3.52
C GLY A 264 -17.91 7.10 -4.09
N THR A 265 -18.78 6.47 -3.29
CA THR A 265 -19.71 5.42 -3.75
C THR A 265 -21.00 6.07 -4.29
N HIS A 266 -21.36 5.77 -5.54
CA HIS A 266 -22.54 6.34 -6.21
C HIS A 266 -23.67 5.34 -6.47
N SER A 267 -23.46 4.05 -6.20
CA SER A 267 -24.45 3.01 -6.48
C SER A 267 -24.24 1.72 -5.68
N THR A 268 -25.31 0.97 -5.42
CA THR A 268 -25.25 -0.33 -4.74
C THR A 268 -24.80 -1.46 -5.69
N VAL A 269 -25.62 -1.80 -6.68
CA VAL A 269 -25.41 -2.99 -7.53
C VAL A 269 -24.20 -2.86 -8.46
N PRO A 270 -24.01 -1.77 -9.24
CA PRO A 270 -22.85 -1.62 -10.12
C PRO A 270 -21.52 -1.65 -9.37
N ALA A 271 -21.40 -0.97 -8.23
CA ALA A 271 -20.19 -0.99 -7.42
C ALA A 271 -19.87 -2.40 -6.88
N ALA A 272 -20.90 -3.10 -6.37
CA ALA A 272 -20.74 -4.45 -5.81
C ALA A 272 -20.30 -5.48 -6.86
N GLU A 273 -20.87 -5.41 -8.07
CA GLU A 273 -20.49 -6.29 -9.18
C GLU A 273 -19.16 -5.87 -9.84
N ALA A 274 -18.79 -4.58 -9.80
CA ALA A 274 -17.47 -4.09 -10.24
C ALA A 274 -16.33 -4.52 -9.29
N GLY A 275 -16.62 -4.70 -8.00
CA GLY A 275 -15.69 -5.26 -7.02
C GLY A 275 -15.18 -4.30 -5.95
N LEU A 276 -15.89 -3.19 -5.69
CA LEU A 276 -15.68 -2.36 -4.51
C LEU A 276 -15.95 -3.20 -3.25
N ASN A 277 -15.01 -3.23 -2.30
CA ASN A 277 -15.14 -4.04 -1.10
C ASN A 277 -15.79 -3.27 0.07
N MET A 278 -15.51 -1.98 0.22
CA MET A 278 -15.93 -1.21 1.41
C MET A 278 -16.37 0.21 1.04
N GLN A 279 -17.56 0.62 1.49
CA GLN A 279 -18.02 2.02 1.41
C GLN A 279 -17.56 2.82 2.64
N MET A 280 -17.09 4.04 2.42
CA MET A 280 -16.84 5.03 3.46
C MET A 280 -17.59 6.34 3.19
N PRO A 281 -17.96 7.12 4.23
CA PRO A 281 -17.83 6.81 5.67
C PRO A 281 -18.93 5.91 6.25
N ASP A 282 -19.99 5.60 5.47
CA ASP A 282 -21.21 4.97 5.97
C ASP A 282 -21.78 3.86 5.08
N GLY A 283 -22.89 3.26 5.51
CA GLY A 283 -23.63 2.22 4.79
C GLY A 283 -24.73 2.71 3.84
N GLY A 284 -24.65 3.94 3.30
CA GLY A 284 -25.71 4.52 2.46
C GLY A 284 -26.13 3.68 1.25
N TYR A 285 -25.17 3.08 0.53
CA TYR A 285 -25.41 2.12 -0.55
C TYR A 285 -25.12 0.68 -0.15
N TYR A 286 -24.15 0.46 0.74
CA TYR A 286 -23.63 -0.85 1.12
C TYR A 286 -24.22 -1.45 2.39
N GLY A 287 -25.06 -0.72 3.13
CA GLY A 287 -25.85 -1.25 4.24
C GLY A 287 -27.17 -1.86 3.79
N ALA A 288 -28.30 -1.38 4.32
CA ALA A 288 -29.64 -1.94 4.06
C ALA A 288 -30.02 -2.02 2.57
N ALA A 289 -29.52 -1.12 1.73
CA ALA A 289 -29.75 -1.16 0.28
C ALA A 289 -29.08 -2.38 -0.39
N LEU A 290 -27.91 -2.81 0.10
CA LEU A 290 -27.21 -4.00 -0.39
C LEU A 290 -27.85 -5.29 0.12
N GLU A 291 -28.32 -5.33 1.38
CA GLU A 291 -29.15 -6.44 1.88
C GLU A 291 -30.41 -6.64 1.02
N GLN A 292 -31.10 -5.54 0.69
CA GLN A 292 -32.29 -5.56 -0.16
C GLN A 292 -31.94 -6.02 -1.59
N ALA A 293 -30.86 -5.53 -2.19
CA ALA A 293 -30.40 -5.97 -3.51
C ALA A 293 -30.07 -7.47 -3.57
N VAL A 294 -29.55 -8.05 -2.47
CA VAL A 294 -29.33 -9.50 -2.34
C VAL A 294 -30.65 -10.25 -2.16
N SER A 295 -31.59 -9.74 -1.36
CA SER A 295 -32.93 -10.31 -1.20
C SER A 295 -33.71 -10.34 -2.52
N ASP A 296 -33.54 -9.31 -3.36
CA ASP A 296 -34.19 -9.18 -4.67
C ASP A 296 -33.45 -9.95 -5.78
N GLY A 297 -32.32 -10.59 -5.46
CA GLY A 297 -31.52 -11.37 -6.42
C GLY A 297 -30.75 -10.54 -7.44
N GLN A 298 -30.58 -9.23 -7.19
CA GLN A 298 -29.80 -8.32 -8.04
C GLN A 298 -28.29 -8.46 -7.80
N VAL A 299 -27.89 -8.76 -6.55
CA VAL A 299 -26.53 -9.11 -6.16
C VAL A 299 -26.54 -10.51 -5.57
N SER A 300 -25.57 -11.36 -5.92
CA SER A 300 -25.53 -12.72 -5.38
C SER A 300 -24.85 -12.78 -4.01
N THR A 301 -25.24 -13.73 -3.14
CA THR A 301 -24.49 -13.98 -1.89
C THR A 301 -23.03 -14.39 -2.16
N ALA A 302 -22.74 -14.99 -3.34
CA ALA A 302 -21.38 -15.27 -3.76
C ALA A 302 -20.59 -14.00 -4.15
N THR A 303 -21.28 -12.96 -4.65
CA THR A 303 -20.70 -11.62 -4.82
C THR A 303 -20.32 -11.06 -3.46
N ILE A 304 -21.24 -11.07 -2.49
CA ILE A 304 -20.97 -10.63 -1.11
C ILE A 304 -19.79 -11.38 -0.48
N ASP A 305 -19.74 -12.71 -0.61
CA ASP A 305 -18.60 -13.52 -0.13
C ASP A 305 -17.27 -13.13 -0.80
N LYS A 306 -17.29 -12.78 -2.09
CA LYS A 306 -16.13 -12.27 -2.82
C LYS A 306 -15.70 -10.87 -2.33
N LEU A 307 -16.63 -10.04 -1.84
CA LEU A 307 -16.33 -8.71 -1.31
C LEU A 307 -15.78 -8.75 0.13
N VAL A 308 -16.33 -9.60 1.01
CA VAL A 308 -15.84 -9.73 2.40
C VAL A 308 -14.48 -10.44 2.47
N LYS A 309 -14.24 -11.42 1.59
CA LYS A 309 -13.06 -12.31 1.69
C LYS A 309 -11.70 -11.59 1.68
N PRO A 310 -11.45 -10.56 0.84
CA PRO A 310 -10.22 -9.77 0.91
C PRO A 310 -10.01 -9.08 2.27
N ILE A 311 -11.04 -8.43 2.82
CA ILE A 311 -10.96 -7.71 4.11
C ILE A 311 -10.51 -8.66 5.22
N LEU A 312 -11.23 -9.77 5.41
CA LEU A 312 -10.88 -10.79 6.42
C LEU A 312 -9.51 -11.44 6.16
N THR A 313 -9.10 -11.59 4.89
CA THR A 313 -7.79 -12.15 4.53
C THR A 313 -6.67 -11.23 5.02
N GLU A 314 -6.82 -9.92 4.83
CA GLU A 314 -5.84 -8.91 5.25
C GLU A 314 -5.83 -8.74 6.78
N MET A 315 -6.99 -8.71 7.45
CA MET A 315 -7.07 -8.74 8.91
C MET A 315 -6.36 -9.96 9.54
N PHE A 316 -6.35 -11.12 8.88
CA PHE A 316 -5.54 -12.27 9.30
C PHE A 316 -4.06 -12.16 8.90
N ARG A 317 -3.74 -11.50 7.78
CA ARG A 317 -2.36 -11.26 7.29
C ARG A 317 -1.59 -10.34 8.26
N PHE A 318 -2.27 -9.35 8.80
CA PHE A 318 -1.78 -8.38 9.78
C PHE A 318 -2.07 -8.78 11.24
N HIS A 319 -2.45 -10.03 11.48
CA HIS A 319 -2.58 -10.59 12.83
C HIS A 319 -3.60 -9.91 13.78
N LEU A 320 -4.49 -9.04 13.29
CA LEU A 320 -5.42 -8.24 14.11
C LEU A 320 -6.33 -9.08 15.03
N PHE A 321 -6.67 -10.31 14.62
CA PHE A 321 -7.42 -11.27 15.45
C PHE A 321 -6.68 -11.75 16.71
N THR A 322 -5.36 -11.55 16.78
CA THR A 322 -4.46 -12.08 17.81
C THR A 322 -3.59 -11.02 18.46
N ASP A 323 -3.28 -9.94 17.76
CA ASP A 323 -2.41 -8.84 18.17
C ASP A 323 -2.94 -7.51 17.58
N PRO A 324 -4.15 -7.07 17.98
CA PRO A 324 -4.68 -5.76 17.58
C PRO A 324 -3.91 -4.63 18.29
N PRO A 325 -3.89 -3.41 17.73
CA PRO A 325 -3.21 -2.29 18.35
C PRO A 325 -3.82 -1.96 19.72
N THR A 326 -2.97 -1.61 20.69
CA THR A 326 -3.40 -1.24 22.05
C THR A 326 -3.40 0.28 22.28
N GLY A 327 -3.21 1.05 21.22
CA GLY A 327 -3.15 2.51 21.24
C GLY A 327 -4.51 3.18 21.40
N THR A 328 -4.50 4.51 21.44
CA THR A 328 -5.70 5.36 21.41
C THR A 328 -5.40 6.67 20.68
N PRO A 329 -6.41 7.40 20.16
CA PRO A 329 -6.21 8.71 19.51
C PRO A 329 -5.47 9.74 20.40
N SER A 330 -5.58 9.58 21.72
CA SER A 330 -4.92 10.40 22.74
C SER A 330 -3.49 9.96 23.13
N SER A 331 -2.97 8.87 22.56
CA SER A 331 -1.63 8.36 22.86
C SER A 331 -0.54 9.25 22.25
N VAL A 332 0.56 9.49 22.97
CA VAL A 332 1.74 10.18 22.43
C VAL A 332 2.65 9.14 21.81
N VAL A 333 2.88 9.27 20.50
CA VAL A 333 3.55 8.27 19.66
C VAL A 333 4.80 8.80 18.96
N THR A 334 4.93 10.14 18.84
CA THR A 334 6.14 10.78 18.34
C THR A 334 7.37 10.47 19.18
N THR A 335 8.51 10.27 18.51
CA THR A 335 9.81 10.06 19.15
C THR A 335 10.88 10.92 18.50
N PRO A 336 12.00 11.22 19.20
CA PRO A 336 13.13 11.92 18.59
C PRO A 336 13.68 11.22 17.33
N ALA A 337 13.57 9.90 17.24
CA ALA A 337 13.99 9.13 16.06
C ALA A 337 13.04 9.32 14.86
N HIS A 338 11.74 9.52 15.11
CA HIS A 338 10.77 9.86 14.07
C HIS A 338 11.00 11.29 13.56
N GLN A 339 11.26 12.22 14.47
CA GLN A 339 11.61 13.61 14.15
C GLN A 339 12.94 13.70 13.38
N GLU A 340 13.92 12.85 13.68
CA GLU A 340 15.16 12.72 12.88
C GLU A 340 14.90 12.22 11.45
N VAL A 341 13.94 11.30 11.25
CA VAL A 341 13.50 10.90 9.89
C VAL A 341 12.87 12.09 9.17
N GLY A 342 11.97 12.83 9.82
CA GLY A 342 11.35 14.03 9.26
C GLY A 342 12.37 15.08 8.84
N GLN A 343 13.29 15.45 9.74
CA GLN A 343 14.39 16.37 9.42
C GLN A 343 15.23 15.85 8.24
N ARG A 344 15.60 14.56 8.25
CA ARG A 344 16.43 13.99 7.18
C ARG A 344 15.72 14.02 5.82
N VAL A 345 14.40 13.87 5.79
CA VAL A 345 13.60 13.99 4.56
C VAL A 345 13.55 15.44 4.08
N ALA A 346 13.39 16.42 4.97
CA ALA A 346 13.48 17.84 4.60
C ALA A 346 14.89 18.19 4.07
N GLU A 347 15.95 17.72 4.72
CA GLU A 347 17.35 17.95 4.31
C GLU A 347 17.69 17.33 2.95
N ASP A 348 17.28 16.08 2.69
CA ASP A 348 17.57 15.39 1.43
C ASP A 348 16.55 15.69 0.32
N GLY A 349 15.36 16.19 0.65
CA GLY A 349 14.27 16.54 -0.27
C GLY A 349 14.32 17.98 -0.75
N THR A 350 14.87 18.90 0.06
CA THR A 350 15.06 20.30 -0.34
C THR A 350 15.99 20.41 -1.55
N VAL A 351 15.51 21.04 -2.62
CA VAL A 351 16.22 21.15 -3.91
C VAL A 351 16.89 22.52 -4.03
N LEU A 352 18.22 22.54 -4.18
CA LEU A 352 18.93 23.77 -4.52
C LEU A 352 18.77 24.07 -6.02
N LEU A 353 17.87 24.98 -6.37
CA LEU A 353 17.55 25.34 -7.76
C LEU A 353 18.53 26.34 -8.36
N LYS A 354 19.02 27.29 -7.57
CA LYS A 354 20.01 28.30 -8.00
C LYS A 354 21.08 28.49 -6.95
N ASN A 355 22.34 28.62 -7.37
CA ASN A 355 23.45 29.07 -6.53
C ASN A 355 24.48 29.83 -7.38
N SER A 356 24.71 31.11 -7.05
CA SER A 356 25.59 32.00 -7.81
C SER A 356 26.33 32.97 -6.90
N GLY A 357 27.45 33.53 -7.38
CA GLY A 357 28.25 34.51 -6.63
C GLY A 357 28.95 33.99 -5.37
N HIS A 358 28.95 32.67 -5.13
CA HIS A 358 29.51 32.03 -3.93
C HIS A 358 28.95 32.58 -2.60
N VAL A 359 27.66 32.94 -2.58
CA VAL A 359 26.96 33.31 -1.33
C VAL A 359 26.71 32.07 -0.47
N LEU A 360 26.32 30.96 -1.10
CA LEU A 360 26.08 29.67 -0.46
C LEU A 360 27.26 28.69 -0.63
N PRO A 361 27.56 27.84 0.38
CA PRO A 361 27.00 27.86 1.73
C PRO A 361 27.46 29.07 2.56
N LEU A 362 26.61 29.50 3.48
CA LEU A 362 26.86 30.60 4.41
C LEU A 362 28.07 30.27 5.29
N SER A 363 28.93 31.28 5.48
CA SER A 363 30.21 31.12 6.17
C SER A 363 30.30 32.13 7.33
N PRO A 364 30.19 31.69 8.60
CA PRO A 364 30.26 32.57 9.78
C PRO A 364 31.56 33.37 9.91
N THR A 365 32.61 32.98 9.16
CA THR A 365 33.89 33.70 9.10
C THR A 365 33.97 34.74 7.98
N ARG A 366 32.94 34.85 7.13
CA ARG A 366 32.88 35.77 5.97
C ARG A 366 31.63 36.65 5.94
N LYS A 367 30.58 36.28 6.69
CA LYS A 367 29.31 36.99 6.79
C LYS A 367 29.03 37.21 8.28
N SER A 368 28.85 38.46 8.68
CA SER A 368 28.73 38.89 10.08
C SER A 368 27.27 39.10 10.48
N SER A 369 26.36 39.16 9.50
CA SER A 369 24.94 39.43 9.70
C SER A 369 24.06 38.80 8.63
N ILE A 370 22.89 38.32 9.05
CA ILE A 370 21.87 37.65 8.20
C ILE A 370 20.52 38.31 8.50
N ALA A 371 19.80 38.73 7.47
CA ALA A 371 18.39 39.04 7.55
C ALA A 371 17.58 37.80 7.17
N VAL A 372 16.73 37.32 8.07
CA VAL A 372 15.70 36.32 7.81
C VAL A 372 14.38 37.07 7.64
N ILE A 373 13.71 36.85 6.51
CA ILE A 373 12.58 37.66 6.05
C ILE A 373 11.47 36.74 5.52
N GLY A 374 10.22 37.15 5.65
CA GLY A 374 9.04 36.37 5.23
C GLY A 374 8.22 35.95 6.44
N ASP A 375 6.90 35.97 6.32
CA ASP A 375 5.96 35.49 7.33
C ASP A 375 6.23 34.02 7.68
N ASP A 376 6.45 33.25 6.61
CA ASP A 376 6.85 31.83 6.56
C ASP A 376 8.18 31.51 7.29
N ALA A 377 9.01 32.51 7.61
CA ALA A 377 10.19 32.28 8.46
C ALA A 377 9.90 32.39 9.99
N GLY A 378 8.71 32.88 10.33
CA GLY A 378 8.23 33.18 11.67
C GLY A 378 7.44 32.03 12.30
N THR A 379 6.45 32.37 13.12
CA THR A 379 5.53 31.43 13.78
C THR A 379 4.58 30.73 12.82
N ASP A 380 4.40 31.31 11.63
CA ASP A 380 3.37 30.98 10.66
C ASP A 380 4.00 30.25 9.44
N ALA A 381 5.06 29.48 9.71
CA ALA A 381 5.80 28.69 8.73
C ALA A 381 4.92 27.61 8.07
N MET A 382 4.95 27.57 6.74
CA MET A 382 4.13 26.69 5.91
C MET A 382 4.74 25.28 5.86
N THR A 383 4.52 24.50 6.92
CA THR A 383 5.14 23.18 7.10
C THR A 383 4.31 22.00 6.59
N THR A 384 3.05 22.21 6.22
CA THR A 384 2.12 21.18 5.68
C THR A 384 1.14 21.80 4.68
N GLY A 385 0.64 21.00 3.74
CA GLY A 385 -0.55 21.33 2.95
C GLY A 385 -1.85 21.04 3.73
N GLY A 386 -2.99 21.42 3.14
CA GLY A 386 -4.33 21.26 3.73
C GLY A 386 -5.08 20.00 3.29
N GLY A 387 -6.26 19.77 3.89
CA GLY A 387 -7.12 18.62 3.61
C GLY A 387 -6.82 17.40 4.47
N SER A 388 -7.22 16.21 4.00
CA SER A 388 -6.94 14.92 4.66
C SER A 388 -5.46 14.68 4.97
N ALA A 389 -4.57 15.19 4.11
CA ALA A 389 -3.12 15.13 4.30
C ALA A 389 -2.60 15.82 5.57
N ALA A 390 -3.33 16.79 6.13
CA ALA A 390 -2.82 17.69 7.16
C ALA A 390 -2.58 16.99 8.51
N VAL A 391 -1.34 17.11 9.01
CA VAL A 391 -0.92 16.58 10.32
C VAL A 391 -0.65 17.73 11.28
N ALA A 392 -1.14 17.64 12.51
CA ALA A 392 -0.95 18.68 13.52
C ALA A 392 0.38 18.49 14.27
N ALA A 393 1.34 19.40 14.05
CA ALA A 393 2.59 19.41 14.81
C ALA A 393 2.38 19.97 16.24
N ASP A 394 2.85 19.25 17.26
CA ASP A 394 2.87 19.76 18.65
C ASP A 394 3.78 20.99 18.81
N SER A 395 4.83 21.08 17.98
CA SER A 395 5.77 22.21 17.93
C SER A 395 6.53 22.22 16.61
N VAL A 396 6.72 23.41 16.02
CA VAL A 396 7.55 23.63 14.83
C VAL A 396 8.83 24.38 15.21
N VAL A 397 9.98 23.93 14.70
CA VAL A 397 11.23 24.71 14.73
C VAL A 397 11.21 25.68 13.56
N THR A 398 11.00 26.97 13.81
CA THR A 398 10.83 27.93 12.72
C THR A 398 12.16 28.22 12.00
N PRO A 399 12.14 28.61 10.71
CA PRO A 399 13.35 28.98 9.99
C PRO A 399 14.22 30.02 10.69
N TYR A 400 13.62 31.07 11.27
CA TYR A 400 14.36 32.03 12.07
C TYR A 400 15.04 31.39 13.29
N GLN A 401 14.37 30.48 14.01
CA GLN A 401 14.92 29.81 15.18
C GLN A 401 16.12 28.92 14.82
N GLY A 402 15.98 28.06 13.80
CA GLY A 402 17.06 27.17 13.36
C GLY A 402 18.25 27.93 12.80
N ILE A 403 18.03 28.95 11.96
CA ILE A 403 19.09 29.83 11.43
C ILE A 403 19.81 30.56 12.57
N ALA A 404 19.08 31.14 13.53
CA ALA A 404 19.68 31.85 14.67
C ALA A 404 20.48 30.91 15.58
N SER A 405 19.95 29.72 15.87
CA SER A 405 20.62 28.66 16.63
C SER A 405 21.94 28.27 15.96
N ARG A 406 21.88 27.95 14.65
CA ARG A 406 23.03 27.47 13.88
C ARG A 406 24.07 28.55 13.58
N ALA A 407 23.67 29.81 13.40
CA ALA A 407 24.61 30.90 13.14
C ALA A 407 25.51 31.20 14.35
N GLY A 408 24.97 31.03 15.56
CA GLY A 408 25.68 31.23 16.82
C GLY A 408 26.00 32.69 17.15
N LYS A 409 26.55 32.91 18.36
CA LYS A 409 26.66 34.24 18.99
C LYS A 409 27.55 35.27 18.27
N ASN A 410 28.31 34.86 17.25
CA ASN A 410 29.22 35.74 16.51
C ASN A 410 28.60 36.31 15.22
N VAL A 411 27.40 35.87 14.84
CA VAL A 411 26.66 36.34 13.66
C VAL A 411 25.38 37.02 14.13
N THR A 412 25.12 38.23 13.63
CA THR A 412 23.87 38.95 13.95
C THR A 412 22.76 38.47 13.04
N VAL A 413 21.88 37.59 13.54
CA VAL A 413 20.65 37.21 12.83
C VAL A 413 19.53 38.17 13.22
N ARG A 414 18.77 38.66 12.22
CA ARG A 414 17.63 39.56 12.39
C ARG A 414 16.42 38.98 11.69
N TYR A 415 15.23 39.16 12.27
CA TYR A 415 13.96 38.79 11.66
C TYR A 415 13.18 40.02 11.22
N ALA A 416 12.47 39.93 10.09
CA ALA A 416 11.42 40.88 9.70
C ALA A 416 10.37 40.18 8.83
N GLN A 417 9.12 40.14 9.30
CA GLN A 417 7.99 39.43 8.66
C GLN A 417 7.83 39.79 7.17
N GLY A 418 7.89 41.06 6.79
CA GLY A 418 7.94 41.48 5.38
C GLY A 418 6.58 41.55 4.67
N ASN A 419 5.76 40.52 4.83
CA ASN A 419 4.38 40.41 4.40
C ASN A 419 3.52 39.85 5.55
N SER A 420 2.24 39.67 5.28
CA SER A 420 1.29 38.91 6.11
C SER A 420 0.67 37.89 5.17
N SER A 421 1.37 36.77 4.96
CA SER A 421 1.11 35.87 3.83
C SER A 421 -0.26 35.20 3.95
N TYR A 422 -0.71 34.87 5.17
CA TYR A 422 -1.99 34.18 5.39
C TYR A 422 -2.74 34.64 6.65
N GLY A 423 -3.08 35.94 6.73
CA GLY A 423 -3.87 36.43 7.87
C GLY A 423 -4.57 37.77 7.67
N GLY A 424 -5.56 38.03 8.53
CA GLY A 424 -6.07 39.37 8.74
C GLY A 424 -4.97 40.31 9.25
N LEU A 425 -4.98 41.56 8.79
CA LEU A 425 -4.18 42.64 9.36
C LEU A 425 -4.48 42.77 10.86
N PRO A 426 -3.60 43.36 11.69
CA PRO A 426 -3.85 43.52 13.12
C PRO A 426 -5.24 44.10 13.42
N VAL A 427 -5.98 43.41 14.30
CA VAL A 427 -7.37 43.72 14.65
C VAL A 427 -7.55 45.21 14.92
N VAL A 428 -8.60 45.82 14.35
CA VAL A 428 -8.88 47.25 14.54
C VAL A 428 -9.03 47.55 16.04
N PRO A 429 -8.18 48.40 16.64
CA PRO A 429 -8.20 48.67 18.08
C PRO A 429 -9.55 49.22 18.56
N SER A 430 -10.07 48.70 19.66
CA SER A 430 -11.37 49.14 20.21
C SER A 430 -11.42 50.64 20.48
N ASN A 431 -10.30 51.27 20.83
CA ASN A 431 -10.21 52.70 21.14
C ASN A 431 -10.30 53.63 19.92
N VAL A 432 -10.29 53.11 18.69
CA VAL A 432 -10.61 53.90 17.47
C VAL A 432 -12.04 53.68 16.97
N LEU A 433 -12.79 52.79 17.60
CA LEU A 433 -14.17 52.42 17.24
C LEU A 433 -15.17 52.95 18.27
N ALA A 434 -16.32 53.46 17.82
CA ALA A 434 -17.45 53.81 18.69
C ALA A 434 -18.74 53.14 18.20
N PRO A 435 -19.51 52.47 19.08
CA PRO A 435 -20.67 51.67 18.68
C PRO A 435 -21.85 52.56 18.28
N SER A 436 -22.72 52.07 17.38
CA SER A 436 -23.93 52.81 16.97
C SER A 436 -24.98 52.93 18.08
N SER A 437 -24.87 52.11 19.14
CA SER A 437 -25.67 52.15 20.36
C SER A 437 -25.46 53.41 21.23
N GLY A 438 -24.29 54.05 21.18
CA GLY A 438 -23.97 55.24 21.99
C GLY A 438 -22.56 55.25 22.59
N SER A 439 -22.47 55.51 23.90
CA SER A 439 -21.18 55.75 24.57
C SER A 439 -20.43 54.46 24.92
N GLY A 440 -19.30 54.23 24.28
CA GLY A 440 -18.42 53.08 24.53
C GLY A 440 -17.25 53.04 23.54
N SER A 441 -16.59 51.89 23.47
CA SER A 441 -15.52 51.57 22.51
C SER A 441 -15.85 50.25 21.82
N GLY A 442 -15.82 50.21 20.49
CA GLY A 442 -16.19 49.03 19.69
C GLY A 442 -17.31 49.26 18.68
N LEU A 443 -18.04 48.20 18.30
CA LEU A 443 -19.14 48.23 17.33
C LEU A 443 -20.41 47.56 17.88
N THR A 444 -21.59 47.99 17.41
CA THR A 444 -22.86 47.34 17.76
C THR A 444 -23.15 46.21 16.78
N ALA A 445 -23.15 44.98 17.27
CA ALA A 445 -23.55 43.79 16.53
C ALA A 445 -25.08 43.59 16.60
N GLN A 446 -25.72 43.34 15.45
CA GLN A 446 -27.12 42.91 15.33
C GLN A 446 -27.17 41.59 14.56
N TYR A 447 -27.84 40.57 15.10
CA TYR A 447 -27.91 39.23 14.52
C TYR A 447 -29.29 38.92 13.96
N TYR A 448 -29.36 38.17 12.85
CA TYR A 448 -30.57 37.84 12.09
C TYR A 448 -30.66 36.34 11.79
N ARG A 449 -31.86 35.84 11.48
CA ARG A 449 -32.04 34.47 10.92
C ARG A 449 -31.84 34.49 9.40
N GLY A 450 -31.25 33.43 8.87
CA GLY A 450 -30.89 33.33 7.45
C GLY A 450 -29.66 34.18 7.10
N THR A 451 -29.17 34.03 5.87
CA THR A 451 -27.90 34.58 5.40
C THR A 451 -27.99 36.00 4.81
N THR A 452 -29.14 36.68 4.91
CA THR A 452 -29.43 37.93 4.18
C THR A 452 -29.35 39.22 5.01
N ALA A 453 -29.03 39.14 6.31
CA ALA A 453 -28.93 40.28 7.24
C ALA A 453 -30.18 41.20 7.23
N SER A 454 -31.37 40.62 7.09
CA SER A 454 -32.62 41.34 6.82
C SER A 454 -33.74 41.01 7.80
N GLY A 455 -34.57 42.00 8.15
CA GLY A 455 -35.73 41.85 9.03
C GLY A 455 -35.47 42.38 10.45
N THR A 456 -36.20 41.85 11.44
CA THR A 456 -36.00 42.20 12.85
C THR A 456 -34.81 41.41 13.43
N PRO A 457 -33.82 42.06 14.06
CA PRO A 457 -32.74 41.34 14.75
C PRO A 457 -33.28 40.40 15.85
N ILE A 458 -32.72 39.20 15.94
CA ILE A 458 -33.03 38.21 16.97
C ILE A 458 -32.18 38.36 18.24
N ALA A 459 -31.00 38.99 18.11
CA ALA A 459 -30.11 39.35 19.21
C ALA A 459 -29.31 40.61 18.82
N HIS A 460 -28.79 41.33 19.82
CA HIS A 460 -27.84 42.42 19.61
C HIS A 460 -26.92 42.55 20.83
N GLN A 461 -25.69 43.03 20.63
CA GLN A 461 -24.72 43.32 21.68
C GLN A 461 -23.66 44.29 21.16
N ASP A 462 -23.05 45.09 22.03
CA ASP A 462 -21.85 45.83 21.67
C ASP A 462 -20.62 44.93 21.86
N VAL A 463 -19.74 44.91 20.87
CA VAL A 463 -18.49 44.13 20.87
C VAL A 463 -17.30 45.06 20.82
N PRO A 464 -16.22 44.83 21.61
CA PRO A 464 -15.08 45.74 21.67
C PRO A 464 -14.33 45.81 20.34
N GLN A 465 -14.27 44.69 19.61
CA GLN A 465 -13.62 44.51 18.32
C GLN A 465 -14.41 43.47 17.51
N VAL A 466 -14.13 43.35 16.21
CA VAL A 466 -14.64 42.25 15.38
C VAL A 466 -13.46 41.31 15.14
N ASP A 467 -13.35 40.30 16.00
CA ASP A 467 -12.27 39.32 16.03
C ASP A 467 -12.80 38.06 16.72
N PHE A 468 -13.39 37.17 15.92
CA PHE A 468 -14.15 36.03 16.40
C PHE A 468 -13.83 34.77 15.60
N ASN A 469 -13.43 33.72 16.29
CA ASN A 469 -13.58 32.35 15.80
C ASN A 469 -14.55 31.61 16.72
N TRP A 470 -15.66 31.13 16.16
CA TRP A 470 -16.66 30.36 16.90
C TRP A 470 -16.55 28.85 16.66
N ASN A 471 -15.75 28.38 15.69
CA ASN A 471 -15.57 26.96 15.33
C ASN A 471 -16.92 26.19 15.21
N GLY A 472 -17.92 26.79 14.54
CA GLY A 472 -19.27 26.21 14.41
C GLY A 472 -20.21 26.43 15.61
N GLY A 473 -19.76 27.17 16.62
CA GLY A 473 -20.56 27.62 17.77
C GLY A 473 -21.55 28.75 17.43
N SER A 474 -22.38 29.10 18.42
CA SER A 474 -23.33 30.23 18.31
C SER A 474 -22.71 31.54 18.81
N PRO A 475 -22.89 32.67 18.09
CA PRO A 475 -22.25 33.94 18.43
C PRO A 475 -22.93 34.70 19.59
N ALA A 476 -24.20 34.39 19.88
CA ALA A 476 -24.99 35.01 20.95
C ALA A 476 -26.20 34.13 21.32
N ALA A 477 -26.66 34.23 22.56
CA ALA A 477 -27.80 33.47 23.05
C ALA A 477 -29.05 33.69 22.16
N GLY A 478 -29.58 32.60 21.60
CA GLY A 478 -30.75 32.62 20.71
C GLY A 478 -30.44 32.68 19.20
N VAL A 479 -29.18 32.85 18.81
CA VAL A 479 -28.71 32.71 17.43
C VAL A 479 -28.38 31.24 17.16
N PRO A 480 -28.75 30.64 16.01
CA PRO A 480 -28.36 29.27 15.66
C PRO A 480 -26.84 29.17 15.38
N THR A 481 -26.31 27.96 15.26
CA THR A 481 -24.90 27.70 14.89
C THR A 481 -24.64 27.93 13.39
N SER A 482 -25.62 27.63 12.54
CA SER A 482 -25.61 27.90 11.10
C SER A 482 -26.86 28.64 10.63
N GLN A 483 -26.87 29.10 9.38
CA GLN A 483 -28.00 29.81 8.75
C GLN A 483 -28.39 31.10 9.52
N TRP A 484 -27.40 31.93 9.81
CA TRP A 484 -27.57 33.25 10.45
C TRP A 484 -26.70 34.31 9.77
N SER A 485 -26.93 35.56 10.13
CA SER A 485 -26.15 36.71 9.64
C SER A 485 -26.07 37.83 10.67
N ALA A 486 -25.12 38.73 10.51
CA ALA A 486 -24.90 39.85 11.40
C ALA A 486 -24.54 41.15 10.66
N LYS A 487 -24.82 42.27 11.32
CA LYS A 487 -24.34 43.62 10.97
C LYS A 487 -23.62 44.21 12.17
N TYR A 488 -22.40 44.68 11.99
CA TYR A 488 -21.59 45.38 13.01
C TYR A 488 -21.46 46.84 12.59
N THR A 489 -22.10 47.75 13.33
CA THR A 489 -22.20 49.18 12.94
C THR A 489 -21.67 50.13 14.00
N GLY A 490 -21.08 51.24 13.54
CA GLY A 490 -20.55 52.29 14.40
C GLY A 490 -19.81 53.37 13.61
N THR A 491 -18.87 54.04 14.26
CA THR A 491 -17.91 54.94 13.63
C THR A 491 -16.47 54.53 13.94
N ILE A 492 -15.56 54.88 13.03
CA ILE A 492 -14.11 54.73 13.20
C ILE A 492 -13.43 56.09 13.09
N THR A 493 -12.50 56.38 13.99
CA THR A 493 -11.74 57.64 14.03
C THR A 493 -10.26 57.37 13.80
N ALA A 494 -9.75 57.78 12.64
CA ALA A 494 -8.35 57.56 12.27
C ALA A 494 -7.37 58.39 13.15
N PRO A 495 -6.29 57.81 13.69
CA PRO A 495 -5.28 58.56 14.46
C PRO A 495 -4.35 59.43 13.59
N THR A 496 -4.16 59.07 12.31
CA THR A 496 -3.27 59.77 11.36
C THR A 496 -3.96 59.94 9.99
N THR A 497 -3.65 61.01 9.26
CA THR A 497 -4.20 61.25 7.91
C THR A 497 -3.44 60.42 6.88
N GLY A 498 -4.16 59.72 6.00
CA GLY A 498 -3.57 59.02 4.86
C GLY A 498 -4.38 57.82 4.39
N SER A 499 -3.74 56.97 3.59
CA SER A 499 -4.33 55.72 3.08
C SER A 499 -4.24 54.61 4.12
N TYR A 500 -5.39 54.08 4.54
CA TYR A 500 -5.52 52.89 5.40
C TYR A 500 -5.89 51.69 4.54
N THR A 501 -5.26 50.56 4.81
CA THR A 501 -5.72 49.26 4.27
C THR A 501 -6.50 48.55 5.38
N PHE A 502 -7.67 48.04 5.07
CA PHE A 502 -8.45 47.16 5.93
C PHE A 502 -8.40 45.74 5.37
N SER A 503 -8.54 44.75 6.25
CA SER A 503 -8.76 43.36 5.88
C SER A 503 -10.02 42.84 6.53
N LEU A 504 -10.68 41.90 5.84
CA LEU A 504 -11.82 41.18 6.35
C LEU A 504 -11.60 39.69 6.09
N THR A 505 -11.30 38.95 7.14
CA THR A 505 -11.18 37.49 7.10
C THR A 505 -12.51 36.87 7.50
N SER A 506 -13.10 36.02 6.67
CA SER A 506 -14.36 35.34 7.00
C SER A 506 -14.44 33.92 6.44
N ASP A 507 -15.08 33.05 7.21
CA ASP A 507 -15.62 31.77 6.75
C ASP A 507 -17.09 32.00 6.37
N ASP A 508 -17.49 31.63 5.14
CA ASP A 508 -18.61 32.20 4.39
C ASP A 508 -18.53 33.73 4.16
N GLY A 509 -19.66 34.40 3.96
CA GLY A 509 -19.73 35.68 3.25
C GLY A 509 -19.62 36.92 4.15
N SER A 510 -18.84 37.91 3.72
CA SER A 510 -18.66 39.16 4.46
C SER A 510 -18.49 40.41 3.58
N ARG A 511 -18.74 41.60 4.14
CA ARG A 511 -18.55 42.91 3.46
C ARG A 511 -18.05 43.96 4.45
N LEU A 512 -17.26 44.92 3.96
CA LEU A 512 -16.88 46.12 4.73
C LEU A 512 -17.22 47.38 3.93
N SER A 513 -17.96 48.28 4.58
CA SER A 513 -18.22 49.64 4.10
C SER A 513 -17.66 50.68 5.06
N ILE A 514 -16.95 51.68 4.51
CA ILE A 514 -16.44 52.85 5.22
C ILE A 514 -17.04 54.12 4.60
N ASN A 515 -17.63 54.98 5.43
CA ASN A 515 -18.35 56.19 4.99
C ASN A 515 -19.42 55.91 3.92
N GLY A 516 -20.14 54.79 4.04
CA GLY A 516 -21.13 54.32 3.06
C GLY A 516 -20.56 53.82 1.73
N LYS A 517 -19.24 53.78 1.55
CA LYS A 517 -18.58 53.16 0.40
C LYS A 517 -18.12 51.76 0.77
N GLN A 518 -18.63 50.75 0.08
CA GLN A 518 -18.11 49.39 0.15
C GLN A 518 -16.68 49.34 -0.37
N ILE A 519 -15.76 48.81 0.44
CA ILE A 519 -14.33 48.64 0.10
C ILE A 519 -13.88 47.18 0.07
N ILE A 520 -14.68 46.26 0.62
CA ILE A 520 -14.51 44.80 0.52
C ILE A 520 -15.88 44.17 0.22
N ASP A 521 -15.94 43.27 -0.76
CA ASP A 521 -17.11 42.45 -1.06
C ASP A 521 -16.71 40.98 -1.20
N ASN A 522 -16.96 40.22 -0.14
CA ASN A 522 -16.61 38.81 0.00
C ASN A 522 -17.89 37.96 0.16
N TRP A 523 -19.01 38.38 -0.43
CA TRP A 523 -20.35 37.84 -0.14
C TRP A 523 -20.67 36.57 -0.95
N ARG A 524 -20.01 35.47 -0.59
CA ARG A 524 -20.12 34.13 -1.20
C ARG A 524 -19.88 33.04 -0.16
N ASP A 525 -20.41 31.84 -0.41
CA ASP A 525 -20.12 30.65 0.40
C ASP A 525 -18.67 30.20 0.10
N GLN A 526 -17.87 29.96 1.14
CA GLN A 526 -16.43 29.67 1.03
C GLN A 526 -15.84 29.28 2.39
N GLY A 527 -14.69 28.58 2.40
CA GLY A 527 -13.85 28.47 3.59
C GLY A 527 -13.19 29.80 3.97
N GLY A 528 -12.59 29.86 5.16
CA GLY A 528 -11.88 31.04 5.69
C GLY A 528 -10.96 31.75 4.70
N ASN A 529 -11.38 32.92 4.20
CA ASN A 529 -10.67 33.73 3.22
C ASN A 529 -10.48 35.18 3.70
N THR A 530 -9.36 35.82 3.34
CA THR A 530 -9.07 37.23 3.66
C THR A 530 -9.11 38.11 2.42
N GLU A 531 -10.02 39.08 2.40
CA GLU A 531 -10.05 40.13 1.38
C GLU A 531 -9.52 41.46 1.97
N THR A 532 -8.99 42.35 1.14
CA THR A 532 -8.50 43.68 1.58
C THR A 532 -9.09 44.83 0.79
N GLY A 533 -9.24 45.98 1.46
CA GLY A 533 -9.84 47.19 0.89
C GLY A 533 -9.13 48.45 1.39
N THR A 534 -8.87 49.41 0.51
CA THR A 534 -8.12 50.63 0.85
C THR A 534 -9.00 51.87 0.83
N VAL A 535 -8.86 52.74 1.84
CA VAL A 535 -9.58 54.01 1.96
C VAL A 535 -8.69 55.10 2.56
N THR A 536 -8.81 56.33 2.07
CA THR A 536 -8.13 57.49 2.66
C THR A 536 -8.98 58.06 3.81
N LEU A 537 -8.38 58.20 4.99
CA LEU A 537 -9.01 58.77 6.19
C LEU A 537 -8.24 60.01 6.66
N THR A 538 -8.96 60.97 7.27
CA THR A 538 -8.38 62.15 7.91
C THR A 538 -8.20 61.90 9.41
N ALA A 539 -7.08 62.32 9.98
CA ALA A 539 -6.85 62.23 11.43
C ALA A 539 -7.95 62.96 12.22
N GLY A 540 -8.55 62.27 13.20
CA GLY A 540 -9.54 62.82 14.10
C GLY A 540 -10.95 63.02 13.51
N GLU A 541 -11.19 62.70 12.24
CA GLU A 541 -12.53 62.73 11.65
C GLU A 541 -13.22 61.36 11.83
N PRO A 542 -14.33 61.27 12.58
CA PRO A 542 -15.09 60.03 12.69
C PRO A 542 -15.90 59.79 11.42
N VAL A 543 -15.76 58.60 10.83
CA VAL A 543 -16.54 58.15 9.66
C VAL A 543 -17.33 56.88 10.00
N SER A 544 -18.44 56.61 9.31
CA SER A 544 -19.20 55.38 9.55
C SER A 544 -18.42 54.13 9.13
N ILE A 545 -18.62 53.05 9.86
CA ILE A 545 -18.12 51.71 9.55
C ILE A 545 -19.25 50.70 9.71
N GLU A 546 -19.41 49.83 8.71
CA GLU A 546 -20.39 48.76 8.67
C GLU A 546 -19.72 47.49 8.14
N VAL A 547 -19.72 46.42 8.95
CA VAL A 547 -19.33 45.08 8.54
C VAL A 547 -20.58 44.20 8.49
N ASP A 548 -20.84 43.59 7.34
CA ASP A 548 -21.87 42.56 7.21
C ASP A 548 -21.20 41.18 7.18
N TYR A 549 -21.88 40.19 7.75
CA TYR A 549 -21.44 38.80 7.78
C TYR A 549 -22.62 37.84 7.65
N TYR A 550 -22.42 36.68 7.02
CA TYR A 550 -23.31 35.54 7.16
C TYR A 550 -22.57 34.23 7.34
N GLN A 551 -23.24 33.30 8.01
CA GLN A 551 -22.81 31.92 8.21
C GLN A 551 -23.85 30.96 7.61
N GLY A 552 -23.46 30.26 6.55
CA GLY A 552 -24.23 29.26 5.83
C GLY A 552 -24.08 27.87 6.45
N GLY A 553 -22.86 27.44 6.78
CA GLY A 553 -22.59 26.14 7.42
C GLY A 553 -21.10 25.89 7.72
N GLY A 554 -20.79 24.76 8.36
CA GLY A 554 -19.40 24.41 8.69
C GLY A 554 -18.82 25.21 9.86
N GLY A 555 -17.56 25.63 9.73
CA GLY A 555 -16.88 26.53 10.67
C GLY A 555 -17.47 27.94 10.65
N SER A 556 -17.01 28.83 11.54
CA SER A 556 -17.46 30.22 11.52
C SER A 556 -16.40 31.15 12.12
N LEU A 557 -15.93 32.08 11.30
CA LEU A 557 -14.83 33.00 11.56
C LEU A 557 -15.20 34.39 11.00
N LEU A 558 -14.92 35.45 11.76
CA LEU A 558 -14.98 36.82 11.28
C LEU A 558 -13.94 37.71 12.00
N HIS A 559 -13.02 38.29 11.25
CA HIS A 559 -11.97 39.17 11.76
C HIS A 559 -11.82 40.43 10.91
N LEU A 560 -11.81 41.61 11.56
CA LEU A 560 -11.62 42.92 10.95
C LEU A 560 -10.26 43.51 11.37
N GLY A 561 -9.36 43.61 10.40
CA GLY A 561 -8.02 44.14 10.56
C GLY A 561 -7.80 45.49 9.89
N TRP A 562 -6.76 46.23 10.30
CA TRP A 562 -6.30 47.40 9.55
C TRP A 562 -4.79 47.67 9.62
N GLN A 563 -4.31 48.48 8.68
CA GLN A 563 -2.95 48.98 8.59
C GLN A 563 -2.95 50.51 8.39
N PRO A 564 -2.44 51.30 9.37
CA PRO A 564 -2.37 52.75 9.25
C PRO A 564 -1.22 53.25 8.33
N PRO A 565 -1.36 54.47 7.77
CA PRO A 565 -0.36 55.08 6.89
C PRO A 565 0.96 55.33 7.62
N GLY A 566 2.07 54.79 7.11
CA GLY A 566 3.42 55.02 7.65
C GLY A 566 3.65 54.51 9.07
N GLY A 567 2.75 53.68 9.61
CA GLY A 567 2.92 53.06 10.93
C GLY A 567 4.02 51.98 10.93
N PRO A 568 4.34 51.41 12.11
CA PRO A 568 5.25 50.27 12.27
C PRO A 568 4.74 48.94 11.65
N GLY A 569 3.84 49.01 10.66
CA GLY A 569 3.28 47.90 9.91
C GLY A 569 3.40 48.07 8.38
N ASP A 570 4.25 48.98 7.88
CA ASP A 570 4.84 48.77 6.56
C ASP A 570 5.89 47.65 6.69
N LEU A 571 5.41 46.41 6.72
CA LEU A 571 6.22 45.20 6.90
C LEU A 571 7.27 45.08 5.78
N LEU A 572 6.91 45.49 4.58
CA LEU A 572 7.76 45.47 3.39
C LEU A 572 8.96 46.42 3.53
N GLN A 573 8.75 47.66 4.00
CA GLN A 573 9.86 48.58 4.29
C GLN A 573 10.75 48.07 5.42
N GLN A 574 10.19 47.39 6.42
CA GLN A 574 10.97 46.78 7.51
C GLN A 574 11.85 45.63 6.99
N ALA A 575 11.32 44.75 6.15
CA ALA A 575 12.09 43.72 5.46
C ALA A 575 13.20 44.33 4.59
N VAL A 576 12.88 45.32 3.75
CA VAL A 576 13.85 46.05 2.91
C VAL A 576 14.99 46.67 3.74
N GLN A 577 14.66 47.32 4.86
CA GLN A 577 15.67 47.95 5.73
C GLN A 577 16.49 46.91 6.53
N THR A 578 15.89 45.78 6.90
CA THR A 578 16.57 44.66 7.57
C THR A 578 17.52 43.94 6.61
N ALA A 579 17.10 43.72 5.36
CA ALA A 579 17.94 43.21 4.28
C ALA A 579 19.13 44.14 4.00
N LYS A 580 18.87 45.45 3.85
CA LYS A 580 19.89 46.48 3.57
C LYS A 580 20.94 46.63 4.68
N SER A 581 20.60 46.26 5.92
CA SER A 581 21.50 46.34 7.09
C SER A 581 22.20 45.01 7.42
N SER A 582 22.12 44.01 6.53
CA SER A 582 22.69 42.67 6.72
C SER A 582 23.55 42.24 5.51
N ASP A 583 24.54 41.36 5.72
CA ASP A 583 25.47 40.95 4.65
C ASP A 583 24.85 39.99 3.62
N VAL A 584 23.75 39.35 4.01
CA VAL A 584 22.93 38.38 3.27
C VAL A 584 21.47 38.57 3.72
N ALA A 585 20.53 38.40 2.80
CA ALA A 585 19.12 38.22 3.12
C ALA A 585 18.68 36.82 2.70
N VAL A 586 17.87 36.16 3.53
CA VAL A 586 17.19 34.90 3.24
C VAL A 586 15.71 35.19 3.36
N VAL A 587 15.01 35.15 2.23
CA VAL A 587 13.57 35.38 2.13
C VAL A 587 12.87 34.03 2.04
N PHE A 588 11.97 33.76 2.97
CA PHE A 588 11.04 32.65 2.94
C PHE A 588 9.75 33.16 2.29
N ALA A 589 9.15 32.32 1.46
CA ALA A 589 7.94 32.65 0.72
C ALA A 589 7.18 31.36 0.44
N SER A 590 5.87 31.40 0.59
CA SER A 590 5.03 30.20 0.56
C SER A 590 3.89 30.30 -0.46
N ASN A 591 3.27 29.15 -0.72
CA ASN A 591 1.96 29.08 -1.36
C ASN A 591 1.20 27.91 -0.74
N PHE A 592 0.00 28.16 -0.22
CA PHE A 592 -0.86 27.13 0.36
C PHE A 592 -1.60 26.33 -0.72
N GLU A 593 -1.55 25.01 -0.59
CA GLU A 593 -2.25 24.02 -1.42
C GLU A 593 -3.02 23.06 -0.50
N GLY A 594 -4.17 22.57 -0.95
CA GLY A 594 -5.02 21.70 -0.15
C GLY A 594 -6.09 21.00 -0.97
N GLU A 595 -6.56 19.88 -0.42
CA GLU A 595 -7.69 19.11 -0.95
C GLU A 595 -8.96 19.96 -1.14
N GLY A 596 -9.73 19.67 -2.19
CA GLY A 596 -11.03 20.29 -2.45
C GLY A 596 -11.00 21.56 -3.31
N SER A 597 -9.82 22.14 -3.55
CA SER A 597 -9.67 23.28 -4.48
C SER A 597 -8.33 23.26 -5.21
N ASP A 598 -8.36 23.46 -6.52
CA ASP A 598 -7.14 23.66 -7.31
C ASP A 598 -6.65 25.10 -7.26
N LEU A 599 -5.35 25.30 -7.53
CA LEU A 599 -4.77 26.63 -7.68
C LEU A 599 -5.33 27.33 -8.93
N PRO A 600 -5.69 28.64 -8.85
CA PRO A 600 -6.21 29.39 -9.99
C PRO A 600 -5.15 29.68 -11.07
N ASN A 601 -3.87 29.61 -10.71
CA ASN A 601 -2.71 29.82 -11.58
C ASN A 601 -1.48 29.14 -10.95
N ILE A 602 -0.29 29.37 -11.52
CA ILE A 602 0.99 28.82 -11.06
C ILE A 602 1.97 29.91 -10.60
N ASP A 603 1.50 31.14 -10.43
CA ASP A 603 2.33 32.24 -9.98
C ASP A 603 2.40 32.20 -8.45
N LEU A 604 3.61 32.35 -7.90
CA LEU A 604 3.78 32.60 -6.46
C LEU A 604 2.91 33.82 -6.06
N PRO A 605 2.30 33.87 -4.86
CA PRO A 605 1.43 34.98 -4.45
C PRO A 605 2.04 36.36 -4.73
N ALA A 606 1.19 37.31 -5.14
CA ALA A 606 1.64 38.58 -5.71
C ALA A 606 2.40 39.47 -4.71
N ASP A 607 2.11 39.32 -3.42
CA ASP A 607 2.78 39.96 -2.30
C ASP A 607 4.12 39.29 -1.96
N GLU A 608 4.22 37.96 -2.01
CA GLU A 608 5.50 37.21 -1.92
C GLU A 608 6.46 37.63 -3.06
N ASN A 609 5.96 37.64 -4.30
CA ASN A 609 6.67 38.13 -5.47
C ASN A 609 7.18 39.58 -5.30
N LYS A 610 6.38 40.44 -4.66
CA LYS A 610 6.71 41.84 -4.36
C LYS A 610 7.75 41.94 -3.23
N LEU A 611 7.64 41.12 -2.18
CA LEU A 611 8.58 41.05 -1.07
C LEU A 611 9.98 40.66 -1.57
N ILE A 612 10.07 39.54 -2.28
CA ILE A 612 11.33 39.02 -2.82
C ILE A 612 11.98 40.06 -3.75
N SER A 613 11.20 40.67 -4.65
CA SER A 613 11.70 41.70 -5.58
C SER A 613 12.25 42.93 -4.84
N ALA A 614 11.56 43.41 -3.81
CA ALA A 614 12.00 44.56 -3.03
C ALA A 614 13.26 44.26 -2.20
N VAL A 615 13.33 43.07 -1.59
CA VAL A 615 14.48 42.61 -0.81
C VAL A 615 15.71 42.37 -1.70
N ALA A 616 15.55 41.74 -2.86
CA ALA A 616 16.64 41.54 -3.82
C ALA A 616 17.19 42.86 -4.38
N ALA A 617 16.34 43.88 -4.58
CA ALA A 617 16.79 45.22 -4.92
C ALA A 617 17.54 45.93 -3.78
N ALA A 618 17.23 45.61 -2.52
CA ALA A 618 17.86 46.18 -1.33
C ALA A 618 19.17 45.47 -0.93
N ASN A 619 19.28 44.17 -1.19
CA ASN A 619 20.45 43.35 -0.89
C ASN A 619 20.80 42.42 -2.09
N PRO A 620 21.94 42.63 -2.76
CA PRO A 620 22.34 41.80 -3.91
C PRO A 620 22.82 40.39 -3.52
N ASN A 621 22.87 40.05 -2.23
CA ASN A 621 23.17 38.71 -1.71
C ASN A 621 21.89 38.03 -1.16
N THR A 622 20.74 38.25 -1.80
CA THR A 622 19.48 37.59 -1.43
C THR A 622 19.47 36.12 -1.87
N ILE A 623 19.02 35.26 -0.96
CA ILE A 623 18.65 33.86 -1.15
C ILE A 623 17.14 33.78 -0.93
N VAL A 624 16.45 32.94 -1.69
CA VAL A 624 15.04 32.59 -1.45
C VAL A 624 14.94 31.13 -1.02
N VAL A 625 14.04 30.86 -0.10
CA VAL A 625 13.55 29.52 0.24
C VAL A 625 12.05 29.53 -0.05
N LEU A 626 11.60 28.53 -0.81
CA LEU A 626 10.20 28.37 -1.17
C LEU A 626 9.61 27.22 -0.36
N ASN A 627 8.53 27.51 0.36
CA ASN A 627 7.70 26.51 1.02
C ASN A 627 6.42 26.32 0.18
N THR A 628 6.51 25.57 -0.93
CA THR A 628 5.41 25.43 -1.92
C THR A 628 5.06 23.96 -2.20
N GLY A 629 3.78 23.66 -2.42
CA GLY A 629 3.33 22.28 -2.64
C GLY A 629 3.63 21.74 -4.04
N SER A 630 3.79 22.66 -5.00
CA SER A 630 3.92 22.38 -6.43
C SER A 630 4.79 23.43 -7.12
N ALA A 631 4.89 23.36 -8.45
CA ALA A 631 5.74 24.25 -9.23
C ALA A 631 5.19 25.68 -9.38
N VAL A 632 5.97 26.67 -8.93
CA VAL A 632 5.65 28.10 -9.03
C VAL A 632 6.53 28.87 -10.04
N THR A 633 6.01 29.95 -10.62
CA THR A 633 6.81 30.88 -11.44
C THR A 633 7.68 31.80 -10.57
N MET A 634 8.86 32.18 -11.10
CA MET A 634 9.85 32.97 -10.37
C MET A 634 10.32 34.20 -11.19
N PRO A 635 9.47 35.23 -11.37
CA PRO A 635 9.81 36.40 -12.19
C PRO A 635 11.02 37.21 -11.66
N TRP A 636 11.35 37.06 -10.37
CA TRP A 636 12.51 37.68 -9.70
C TRP A 636 13.79 36.83 -9.75
N LEU A 637 13.78 35.65 -10.38
CA LEU A 637 14.86 34.66 -10.30
C LEU A 637 16.25 35.26 -10.59
N ASP A 638 16.38 36.12 -11.60
CA ASP A 638 17.66 36.73 -11.98
C ASP A 638 18.22 37.74 -10.96
N SER A 639 17.37 38.32 -10.13
CA SER A 639 17.74 39.29 -9.10
C SER A 639 18.39 38.64 -7.87
N VAL A 640 18.16 37.33 -7.64
CA VAL A 640 18.63 36.61 -6.45
C VAL A 640 19.85 35.72 -6.72
N LYS A 641 20.58 35.36 -5.65
CA LYS A 641 21.82 34.57 -5.71
C LYS A 641 21.64 33.09 -5.40
N GLY A 642 20.71 32.76 -4.52
CA GLY A 642 20.32 31.39 -4.20
C GLY A 642 18.80 31.20 -4.27
N VAL A 643 18.36 30.01 -4.65
CA VAL A 643 16.96 29.56 -4.51
C VAL A 643 16.98 28.12 -4.03
N PHE A 644 16.25 27.84 -2.96
CA PHE A 644 15.89 26.51 -2.49
C PHE A 644 14.39 26.30 -2.67
N GLU A 645 14.00 25.12 -3.11
CA GLU A 645 12.64 24.59 -2.97
C GLU A 645 12.65 23.62 -1.78
N ALA A 646 11.97 23.97 -0.69
CA ALA A 646 11.89 23.17 0.53
C ALA A 646 10.57 22.39 0.65
N TRP A 647 9.63 22.65 -0.26
CA TRP A 647 8.30 22.03 -0.32
C TRP A 647 7.43 22.37 0.90
N TYR A 648 6.79 21.38 1.52
CA TYR A 648 6.30 21.53 2.89
C TYR A 648 7.23 20.70 3.79
N PRO A 649 8.17 21.33 4.51
CA PRO A 649 9.29 20.65 5.17
C PRO A 649 8.96 19.99 6.53
N GLY A 650 7.69 19.98 6.96
CA GLY A 650 7.27 19.42 8.24
C GLY A 650 7.84 20.16 9.46
N GLN A 651 7.67 19.58 10.65
CA GLN A 651 7.91 20.28 11.90
C GLN A 651 9.36 20.73 12.18
N ASN A 652 10.35 20.17 11.48
CA ASN A 652 11.78 20.43 11.69
C ASN A 652 12.40 21.32 10.59
N ASP A 653 11.57 22.08 9.85
CA ASP A 653 11.97 23.05 8.82
C ASP A 653 13.25 23.81 9.19
N GLY A 654 13.22 24.56 10.30
CA GLY A 654 14.28 25.49 10.64
C GLY A 654 15.64 24.85 10.83
N ASP A 655 15.71 23.65 11.40
CA ASP A 655 16.96 22.92 11.57
C ASP A 655 17.46 22.34 10.23
N ALA A 656 16.56 21.83 9.39
CA ALA A 656 16.88 21.33 8.05
C ALA A 656 17.38 22.44 7.11
N ILE A 657 16.65 23.54 6.98
CA ILE A 657 17.06 24.64 6.11
C ILE A 657 18.32 25.33 6.63
N ALA A 658 18.54 25.40 7.95
CA ALA A 658 19.79 25.90 8.51
C ALA A 658 20.98 24.98 8.18
N SER A 659 20.85 23.66 8.30
CA SER A 659 21.95 22.72 8.01
C SER A 659 22.37 22.79 6.53
N LEU A 660 21.42 23.01 5.63
CA LEU A 660 21.65 23.28 4.20
C LEU A 660 22.27 24.65 3.95
N LEU A 661 21.68 25.73 4.49
CA LEU A 661 22.18 27.11 4.31
C LEU A 661 23.64 27.26 4.74
N PHE A 662 24.04 26.66 5.86
CA PHE A 662 25.43 26.70 6.35
C PHE A 662 26.33 25.59 5.75
N GLY A 663 25.75 24.66 4.98
CA GLY A 663 26.48 23.61 4.29
C GLY A 663 27.11 22.58 5.22
N ASP A 664 26.42 22.24 6.31
CA ASP A 664 26.69 21.04 7.12
C ASP A 664 26.18 19.81 6.37
N VAL A 665 24.95 19.90 5.86
CA VAL A 665 24.42 19.03 4.81
C VAL A 665 24.74 19.65 3.45
N ASN A 666 25.06 18.81 2.48
CA ASN A 666 25.24 19.23 1.10
C ASN A 666 23.93 18.92 0.34
N PRO A 667 23.24 19.93 -0.26
CA PRO A 667 22.00 19.70 -0.99
C PRO A 667 22.13 18.55 -2.00
N SER A 668 21.14 17.65 -1.95
CA SER A 668 21.09 16.43 -2.76
C SER A 668 19.72 16.15 -3.38
N GLY A 669 18.69 16.91 -3.03
CA GLY A 669 17.34 16.78 -3.58
C GLY A 669 17.28 17.10 -5.07
N LYS A 670 16.34 16.45 -5.78
CA LYS A 670 16.12 16.57 -7.22
C LYS A 670 14.63 16.68 -7.52
N LEU A 671 14.24 17.63 -8.38
CA LEU A 671 12.84 17.90 -8.71
C LEU A 671 12.06 16.65 -9.20
N PRO A 672 10.93 16.28 -8.57
CA PRO A 672 10.03 15.23 -9.05
C PRO A 672 8.93 15.78 -9.99
N VAL A 673 8.90 17.09 -10.21
CA VAL A 673 7.97 17.82 -11.09
C VAL A 673 8.76 18.85 -11.91
N THR A 674 8.41 19.06 -13.18
CA THR A 674 9.03 20.08 -14.04
C THR A 674 8.43 21.45 -13.76
N PHE A 675 9.27 22.46 -13.54
CA PHE A 675 8.82 23.82 -13.27
C PHE A 675 8.62 24.59 -14.60
N PRO A 676 7.39 25.01 -14.96
CA PRO A 676 7.13 25.82 -16.14
C PRO A 676 7.69 27.25 -16.01
N LYS A 677 7.87 27.93 -17.15
CA LYS A 677 8.12 29.39 -17.19
C LYS A 677 6.82 30.19 -17.18
N SER A 678 5.74 29.60 -17.71
CA SER A 678 4.43 30.22 -17.83
C SER A 678 3.33 29.17 -17.87
N LEU A 679 2.09 29.57 -17.57
CA LEU A 679 0.94 28.67 -17.62
C LEU A 679 0.64 28.16 -19.05
N SER A 680 1.11 28.85 -20.09
CA SER A 680 1.02 28.37 -21.47
C SER A 680 1.98 27.21 -21.81
N ASP A 681 2.97 26.93 -20.96
CA ASP A 681 3.95 25.86 -21.21
C ASP A 681 3.51 24.49 -20.66
N VAL A 682 2.49 24.44 -19.78
CA VAL A 682 2.01 23.20 -19.16
C VAL A 682 1.23 22.34 -20.16
N PRO A 683 1.22 21.00 -20.01
CA PRO A 683 0.50 20.12 -20.94
C PRO A 683 -1.01 20.38 -20.99
N ALA A 684 -1.66 20.63 -19.83
CA ALA A 684 -3.10 20.89 -19.73
C ALA A 684 -3.47 22.40 -19.81
N SER A 685 -2.89 23.10 -20.79
CA SER A 685 -2.98 24.57 -20.92
C SER A 685 -4.26 25.10 -21.57
N THR A 686 -5.17 24.25 -22.06
CA THR A 686 -6.44 24.69 -22.69
C THR A 686 -7.67 24.45 -21.79
N PRO A 687 -8.77 25.23 -21.93
CA PRO A 687 -9.99 25.03 -21.13
C PRO A 687 -10.60 23.62 -21.24
N ALA A 688 -10.43 22.96 -22.39
CA ALA A 688 -10.89 21.60 -22.60
C ALA A 688 -10.07 20.57 -21.80
N GLN A 689 -8.81 20.87 -21.47
CA GLN A 689 -7.92 20.03 -20.67
C GLN A 689 -7.96 20.40 -19.18
N TRP A 690 -8.29 21.64 -18.82
CA TRP A 690 -8.33 22.12 -17.44
C TRP A 690 -9.31 23.29 -17.24
N PRO A 691 -10.30 23.21 -16.31
CA PRO A 691 -10.75 22.03 -15.58
C PRO A 691 -11.77 21.20 -16.40
N GLY A 692 -11.84 21.41 -17.72
CA GLY A 692 -12.79 20.77 -18.63
C GLY A 692 -13.90 21.69 -19.13
N VAL A 693 -14.61 21.25 -20.18
CA VAL A 693 -15.75 21.97 -20.79
C VAL A 693 -16.95 21.03 -20.91
N GLY A 694 -18.12 21.48 -20.47
CA GLY A 694 -19.36 20.69 -20.55
C GLY A 694 -19.32 19.42 -19.70
N GLY A 695 -18.59 19.46 -18.58
CA GLY A 695 -18.42 18.33 -17.66
C GLY A 695 -17.34 17.32 -18.08
N LYS A 696 -16.50 17.64 -19.08
CA LYS A 696 -15.50 16.70 -19.62
C LYS A 696 -14.10 17.30 -19.64
N VAL A 697 -13.15 16.56 -19.10
CA VAL A 697 -11.72 16.90 -19.02
C VAL A 697 -10.97 16.07 -20.07
N GLN A 698 -10.40 16.72 -21.08
CA GLN A 698 -9.67 16.03 -22.15
C GLN A 698 -8.22 15.79 -21.71
N TYR A 699 -7.77 14.53 -21.72
CA TYR A 699 -6.36 14.15 -21.47
C TYR A 699 -5.60 14.07 -22.81
N SER A 700 -5.73 15.11 -23.63
CA SER A 700 -5.32 15.12 -25.05
C SER A 700 -3.82 15.32 -25.30
N GLU A 701 -3.05 15.63 -24.25
CA GLU A 701 -1.60 15.52 -24.20
C GLU A 701 -1.10 14.06 -24.31
N GLY A 702 -1.96 13.10 -23.97
CA GLY A 702 -1.68 11.67 -24.00
C GLY A 702 -0.51 11.29 -23.09
N LEU A 703 0.45 10.54 -23.62
CA LEU A 703 1.66 10.16 -22.88
C LEU A 703 2.59 11.33 -22.54
N ASN A 704 2.36 12.52 -23.09
CA ASN A 704 3.26 13.66 -22.91
C ASN A 704 2.86 14.47 -21.68
N VAL A 705 3.07 13.89 -20.49
CA VAL A 705 2.86 14.50 -19.17
C VAL A 705 4.21 14.80 -18.50
N GLY A 706 4.31 15.92 -17.79
CA GLY A 706 5.56 16.36 -17.16
C GLY A 706 6.68 16.60 -18.18
N TYR A 707 7.93 16.28 -17.84
CA TYR A 707 9.10 16.41 -18.73
C TYR A 707 8.92 15.79 -20.12
N ARG A 708 8.08 14.75 -20.24
CA ARG A 708 7.74 14.13 -21.54
C ARG A 708 7.14 15.15 -22.51
N TRP A 709 6.32 16.09 -22.00
CA TRP A 709 5.80 17.22 -22.76
C TRP A 709 6.90 18.17 -23.23
N TYR A 710 7.74 18.63 -22.30
CA TYR A 710 8.82 19.57 -22.58
C TYR A 710 9.82 19.02 -23.61
N ASP A 711 10.20 17.75 -23.48
CA ASP A 711 11.04 17.03 -24.44
C ASP A 711 10.34 16.88 -25.81
N ALA A 712 9.07 16.48 -25.83
CA ALA A 712 8.32 16.25 -27.08
C ALA A 712 7.99 17.55 -27.84
N LYS A 713 7.88 18.68 -27.12
CA LYS A 713 7.61 20.01 -27.69
C LYS A 713 8.87 20.86 -27.90
N ASN A 714 10.01 20.44 -27.38
CA ASN A 714 11.25 21.23 -27.33
C ASN A 714 11.01 22.58 -26.63
N ILE A 715 10.41 22.54 -25.44
CA ILE A 715 10.19 23.70 -24.56
C ILE A 715 11.22 23.63 -23.45
N ASP A 716 12.06 24.65 -23.30
CA ASP A 716 12.96 24.77 -22.16
C ASP A 716 12.14 25.13 -20.90
N PRO A 717 12.07 24.28 -19.85
CA PRO A 717 11.40 24.64 -18.60
C PRO A 717 12.17 25.73 -17.83
N LEU A 718 11.61 26.19 -16.70
CA LEU A 718 12.31 27.03 -15.74
C LEU A 718 13.34 26.18 -14.97
N PHE A 719 12.91 25.03 -14.47
CA PHE A 719 13.75 23.95 -13.95
C PHE A 719 13.21 22.60 -14.41
N ALA A 720 14.10 21.67 -14.76
CA ALA A 720 13.72 20.39 -15.36
C ALA A 720 13.48 19.30 -14.30
N PHE A 721 12.62 18.33 -14.62
CA PHE A 721 12.53 17.07 -13.87
C PHE A 721 13.90 16.43 -13.63
N GLY A 722 14.06 15.87 -12.44
CA GLY A 722 15.29 15.28 -11.95
C GLY A 722 16.41 16.29 -11.69
N SER A 723 16.24 17.60 -11.90
CA SER A 723 17.31 18.59 -11.69
C SER A 723 17.43 19.06 -10.23
N GLY A 724 18.65 19.42 -9.82
CA GLY A 724 18.97 19.93 -8.50
C GLY A 724 20.49 20.08 -8.34
N LEU A 725 20.93 21.22 -7.81
CA LEU A 725 22.35 21.58 -7.65
C LEU A 725 22.92 21.03 -6.34
N SER A 726 24.25 21.01 -6.25
CA SER A 726 25.00 20.62 -5.06
C SER A 726 26.13 21.63 -4.77
N TYR A 727 26.67 21.63 -3.55
CA TYR A 727 27.91 22.33 -3.18
C TYR A 727 29.18 21.58 -3.61
N THR A 728 29.02 20.45 -4.30
CA THR A 728 30.09 19.77 -5.04
C THR A 728 29.65 19.58 -6.50
N THR A 729 30.53 19.05 -7.35
CA THR A 729 30.21 18.75 -8.75
C THR A 729 30.43 17.28 -9.05
N PHE A 730 29.66 16.74 -9.98
CA PHE A 730 29.74 15.34 -10.39
C PHE A 730 30.04 15.22 -11.88
N ARG A 731 30.63 14.09 -12.29
CA ARG A 731 30.87 13.74 -13.69
C ARG A 731 30.51 12.28 -13.95
N PHE A 732 29.67 12.09 -14.95
CA PHE A 732 29.31 10.80 -15.53
C PHE A 732 30.30 10.44 -16.64
N SER A 733 30.67 9.17 -16.75
CA SER A 733 31.61 8.69 -17.77
C SER A 733 31.53 7.18 -18.00
N HIS A 734 32.03 6.73 -19.15
CA HIS A 734 32.25 5.32 -19.50
C HIS A 734 30.99 4.44 -19.45
N LEU A 735 29.86 4.91 -19.97
CA LEU A 735 28.65 4.10 -20.11
C LEU A 735 28.91 2.85 -20.97
N ARG A 736 28.70 1.67 -20.37
CA ARG A 736 28.84 0.36 -20.98
C ARG A 736 27.48 -0.34 -20.98
N ILE A 737 26.97 -0.62 -22.17
CA ILE A 737 25.70 -1.33 -22.36
C ILE A 737 25.99 -2.75 -22.87
N GLY A 738 25.48 -3.76 -22.16
CA GLY A 738 25.68 -5.16 -22.51
C GLY A 738 24.48 -6.05 -22.14
N PRO A 739 24.03 -6.95 -23.03
CA PRO A 739 24.51 -7.16 -24.40
C PRO A 739 24.07 -6.02 -25.35
N GLN A 740 24.76 -5.88 -26.49
CA GLN A 740 24.39 -4.92 -27.55
C GLN A 740 23.12 -5.32 -28.32
N GLN A 741 22.74 -6.60 -28.26
CA GLN A 741 21.46 -7.11 -28.72
C GLN A 741 20.85 -8.02 -27.65
N THR A 742 19.55 -7.85 -27.39
CA THR A 742 18.76 -8.71 -26.49
C THR A 742 17.47 -9.17 -27.18
N SER A 743 16.85 -10.23 -26.67
CA SER A 743 15.42 -10.45 -26.91
C SER A 743 14.60 -9.56 -25.99
N SER A 744 13.32 -9.37 -26.31
CA SER A 744 12.27 -8.77 -25.46
C SER A 744 12.09 -9.42 -24.07
N LEU A 745 12.42 -10.71 -23.95
CA LEU A 745 12.46 -11.45 -22.69
C LEU A 745 13.79 -11.33 -21.95
N GLY A 746 14.82 -10.83 -22.63
CA GLY A 746 16.15 -10.70 -22.07
C GLY A 746 16.31 -9.46 -21.19
N THR A 747 17.56 -9.15 -20.87
CA THR A 747 17.90 -8.11 -19.90
C THR A 747 19.12 -7.34 -20.38
N VAL A 748 19.01 -6.01 -20.31
CA VAL A 748 20.08 -5.07 -20.61
C VAL A 748 20.76 -4.68 -19.30
N ARG A 749 22.10 -4.67 -19.28
CA ARG A 749 22.88 -4.08 -18.19
C ARG A 749 23.55 -2.81 -18.68
N ALA A 750 23.32 -1.71 -17.98
CA ALA A 750 23.95 -0.42 -18.22
C ALA A 750 24.82 -0.09 -17.01
N LYS A 751 26.13 0.10 -17.25
CA LYS A 751 27.09 0.47 -16.22
C LYS A 751 27.70 1.83 -16.51
N VAL A 752 27.74 2.72 -15.54
CA VAL A 752 28.29 4.08 -15.67
C VAL A 752 29.21 4.37 -14.49
N ASP A 753 30.32 5.08 -14.73
CA ASP A 753 31.20 5.57 -13.67
C ASP A 753 30.79 7.00 -13.31
N VAL A 754 30.49 7.25 -12.02
CA VAL A 754 30.14 8.57 -11.49
C VAL A 754 31.20 9.01 -10.49
N GLN A 755 31.78 10.20 -10.72
CA GLN A 755 32.82 10.78 -9.87
C GLN A 755 32.36 12.11 -9.25
N ASN A 756 32.57 12.29 -7.96
CA ASN A 756 32.55 13.61 -7.33
C ASN A 756 33.85 14.34 -7.66
N THR A 757 33.77 15.39 -8.49
CA THR A 757 34.88 16.20 -8.98
C THR A 757 35.14 17.46 -8.16
N GLY A 758 34.29 17.78 -7.19
CA GLY A 758 34.42 18.96 -6.36
C GLY A 758 35.27 18.74 -5.10
N ARG A 759 35.03 19.57 -4.08
CA ARG A 759 35.84 19.62 -2.84
C ARG A 759 35.06 19.28 -1.56
N ARG A 760 33.77 18.96 -1.68
CA ARG A 760 32.89 18.56 -0.57
C ARG A 760 32.36 17.15 -0.82
N SER A 761 32.12 16.39 0.23
CA SER A 761 31.27 15.20 0.13
C SER A 761 29.86 15.62 -0.27
N GLY A 762 29.14 14.76 -0.97
CA GLY A 762 27.74 14.97 -1.32
C GLY A 762 27.16 13.75 -2.03
N ALA A 763 25.83 13.72 -2.10
CA ALA A 763 25.10 12.76 -2.90
C ALA A 763 24.67 13.38 -4.24
N ASP A 764 24.49 12.52 -5.24
CA ASP A 764 23.82 12.82 -6.50
C ASP A 764 22.89 11.66 -6.87
N VAL A 765 21.99 11.88 -7.83
CA VAL A 765 21.04 10.87 -8.29
C VAL A 765 21.36 10.49 -9.71
N VAL A 766 21.80 9.24 -9.90
CA VAL A 766 22.15 8.70 -11.21
C VAL A 766 20.89 8.22 -11.89
N GLN A 767 20.42 8.92 -12.92
CA GLN A 767 19.15 8.68 -13.59
C GLN A 767 19.37 8.00 -14.94
N LEU A 768 18.64 6.93 -15.24
CA LEU A 768 18.66 6.23 -16.53
C LEU A 768 17.32 6.40 -17.23
N TYR A 769 17.39 7.02 -18.40
CA TYR A 769 16.28 7.22 -19.31
C TYR A 769 16.39 6.30 -20.52
N VAL A 770 15.24 5.87 -21.02
CA VAL A 770 15.10 5.08 -22.25
C VAL A 770 14.37 5.90 -23.30
N GLY A 771 14.91 5.90 -24.53
CA GLY A 771 14.28 6.49 -25.70
C GLY A 771 13.95 5.40 -26.72
N ASP A 772 12.66 5.26 -27.00
CA ASP A 772 12.10 4.16 -27.78
C ASP A 772 12.26 4.30 -29.31
N PRO A 773 12.07 3.21 -30.08
CA PRO A 773 11.98 3.28 -31.53
C PRO A 773 10.72 4.06 -31.94
N ALA A 774 10.87 5.16 -32.68
CA ALA A 774 9.79 6.11 -33.00
C ALA A 774 8.46 5.53 -33.53
N LYS A 775 8.44 4.30 -34.05
CA LYS A 775 7.23 3.56 -34.44
C LYS A 775 6.30 3.20 -33.26
N THR A 776 6.75 3.31 -32.02
CA THR A 776 5.91 3.05 -30.82
C THR A 776 5.04 4.24 -30.44
N GLY A 777 5.39 5.46 -30.88
CA GLY A 777 4.72 6.69 -30.45
C GLY A 777 5.01 7.10 -29.00
N GLU A 778 6.01 6.48 -28.37
CA GLU A 778 6.47 6.81 -27.01
C GLU A 778 7.12 8.20 -26.91
N PRO A 779 7.14 8.82 -25.71
CA PRO A 779 7.91 10.03 -25.43
C PRO A 779 9.42 9.91 -25.78
N PRO A 780 10.12 11.03 -26.04
CA PRO A 780 11.52 11.00 -26.48
C PRO A 780 12.49 10.32 -25.49
N ALA A 781 12.18 10.43 -24.20
CA ALA A 781 12.88 9.86 -23.07
C ALA A 781 11.86 9.49 -21.98
N GLN A 782 12.11 8.40 -21.25
CA GLN A 782 11.35 7.98 -20.08
C GLN A 782 12.30 7.50 -18.98
N LEU A 783 12.12 7.95 -17.75
CA LEU A 783 12.83 7.40 -16.60
C LEU A 783 12.49 5.91 -16.45
N LYS A 784 13.51 5.06 -16.33
CA LYS A 784 13.33 3.62 -16.08
C LYS A 784 14.17 3.09 -14.92
N ARG A 785 15.22 3.79 -14.46
CA ARG A 785 15.96 3.48 -13.22
C ARG A 785 16.57 4.75 -12.62
N PHE A 786 16.80 4.73 -11.31
CA PHE A 786 17.69 5.67 -10.63
C PHE A 786 18.49 4.98 -9.51
N GLU A 787 19.59 5.59 -9.07
CA GLU A 787 20.31 5.24 -7.83
C GLU A 787 20.90 6.52 -7.21
N LYS A 788 20.55 6.83 -5.95
CA LYS A 788 21.20 7.89 -5.16
C LYS A 788 22.58 7.41 -4.68
N VAL A 789 23.60 8.26 -4.75
CA VAL A 789 24.98 7.89 -4.45
C VAL A 789 25.77 8.96 -3.71
N ASP A 790 26.13 8.68 -2.46
CA ASP A 790 27.12 9.44 -1.69
C ASP A 790 28.54 9.22 -2.19
N LEU A 791 29.26 10.32 -2.46
CA LEU A 791 30.66 10.31 -2.87
C LEU A 791 31.49 11.34 -2.09
N ARG A 792 32.65 10.89 -1.59
CA ARG A 792 33.70 11.78 -1.05
C ARG A 792 34.39 12.53 -2.20
N PRO A 793 35.07 13.67 -1.95
CA PRO A 793 35.83 14.38 -2.97
C PRO A 793 36.80 13.48 -3.73
N GLY A 794 36.74 13.49 -5.07
CA GLY A 794 37.55 12.67 -5.96
C GLY A 794 37.12 11.20 -6.09
N GLN A 795 36.20 10.71 -5.26
CA GLN A 795 35.73 9.32 -5.30
C GLN A 795 34.91 9.05 -6.57
N THR A 796 35.19 7.91 -7.21
CA THR A 796 34.39 7.34 -8.30
C THR A 796 33.69 6.08 -7.82
N LYS A 797 32.40 5.91 -8.13
CA LYS A 797 31.64 4.66 -7.97
C LYS A 797 31.11 4.25 -9.34
N GLN A 798 31.13 2.94 -9.63
CA GLN A 798 30.44 2.38 -10.80
C GLN A 798 29.03 1.97 -10.39
N ILE A 799 28.03 2.55 -11.06
CA ILE A 799 26.62 2.19 -10.95
C ILE A 799 26.30 1.12 -11.99
N SER A 800 25.39 0.19 -11.68
CA SER A 800 25.10 -0.97 -12.55
C SER A 800 23.61 -1.28 -12.61
N PHE A 801 22.89 -0.59 -13.49
CA PHE A 801 21.48 -0.83 -13.73
C PHE A 801 21.23 -2.14 -14.48
N THR A 802 20.22 -2.88 -14.04
CA THR A 802 19.68 -4.07 -14.70
C THR A 802 18.26 -3.75 -15.15
N VAL A 803 18.04 -3.74 -16.46
CA VAL A 803 16.78 -3.34 -17.10
C VAL A 803 16.27 -4.51 -17.95
N PRO A 804 15.30 -5.30 -17.46
CA PRO A 804 14.58 -6.28 -18.25
C PRO A 804 13.95 -5.61 -19.48
N ALA A 805 13.99 -6.26 -20.63
CA ALA A 805 13.46 -5.65 -21.86
C ALA A 805 11.93 -5.50 -21.85
N LYS A 806 11.21 -6.18 -20.94
CA LYS A 806 9.79 -5.92 -20.64
C LYS A 806 9.51 -4.51 -20.10
N ASP A 807 10.50 -3.82 -19.52
CA ASP A 807 10.35 -2.45 -19.01
C ASP A 807 10.34 -1.41 -20.17
N PHE A 808 10.64 -1.89 -21.38
CA PHE A 808 10.51 -1.20 -22.66
C PHE A 808 9.21 -1.58 -23.40
N ALA A 809 8.26 -2.24 -22.72
CA ALA A 809 6.98 -2.56 -23.32
C ALA A 809 6.08 -1.33 -23.37
N THR A 810 5.25 -1.29 -24.41
CA THR A 810 4.18 -0.30 -24.58
C THR A 810 2.85 -1.05 -24.52
N TRP A 811 1.79 -0.40 -24.06
CA TRP A 811 0.44 -0.94 -24.12
C TRP A 811 -0.06 -0.96 -25.57
N ASN A 812 -0.83 -1.99 -25.90
CA ASN A 812 -1.45 -2.14 -27.22
C ASN A 812 -2.97 -2.34 -27.06
N ASP A 813 -3.73 -1.29 -27.37
CA ASP A 813 -5.19 -1.25 -27.23
C ASP A 813 -5.93 -2.28 -28.08
N THR A 814 -5.31 -2.79 -29.16
CA THR A 814 -5.93 -3.85 -29.99
C THR A 814 -5.80 -5.24 -29.35
N THR A 815 -4.79 -5.46 -28.50
CA THR A 815 -4.58 -6.74 -27.82
C THR A 815 -4.83 -6.70 -26.32
N HIS A 816 -5.10 -5.52 -25.76
CA HIS A 816 -5.17 -5.22 -24.32
C HIS A 816 -4.02 -5.87 -23.53
N ASN A 817 -2.79 -5.66 -24.00
CA ASN A 817 -1.60 -6.27 -23.41
C ASN A 817 -0.33 -5.47 -23.73
N TRP A 818 0.67 -5.60 -22.86
CA TRP A 818 2.00 -5.02 -22.99
C TRP A 818 2.82 -5.73 -24.07
N GLN A 819 3.47 -4.97 -24.95
CA GLN A 819 4.30 -5.48 -26.04
C GLN A 819 5.63 -4.75 -26.13
N VAL A 820 6.74 -5.50 -26.18
CA VAL A 820 8.07 -4.92 -26.47
C VAL A 820 8.27 -4.85 -27.98
N ALA A 821 8.53 -3.66 -28.50
CA ALA A 821 8.79 -3.48 -29.92
C ALA A 821 10.19 -4.00 -30.33
N ASP A 822 10.30 -4.59 -31.51
CA ASP A 822 11.61 -4.85 -32.11
C ASP A 822 12.22 -3.54 -32.64
N GLY A 823 13.47 -3.24 -32.31
CA GLY A 823 14.06 -1.95 -32.68
C GLY A 823 15.39 -1.65 -32.01
N THR A 824 15.85 -0.42 -32.18
CA THR A 824 17.02 0.11 -31.47
C THR A 824 16.53 1.11 -30.44
N TYR A 825 16.80 0.82 -29.18
CA TYR A 825 16.47 1.64 -28.03
C TYR A 825 17.70 2.47 -27.64
N ARG A 826 17.49 3.72 -27.24
CA ARG A 826 18.50 4.60 -26.66
C ARG A 826 18.49 4.45 -25.16
N LEU A 827 19.66 4.26 -24.54
CA LEU A 827 19.83 4.39 -23.09
C LEU A 827 20.66 5.65 -22.85
N MET A 828 20.18 6.51 -21.96
CA MET A 828 20.72 7.84 -21.71
C MET A 828 20.85 8.02 -20.19
N VAL A 829 22.00 8.47 -19.72
CA VAL A 829 22.33 8.49 -18.28
C VAL A 829 22.93 9.82 -17.88
N GLY A 830 22.52 10.34 -16.72
CA GLY A 830 22.93 11.63 -16.17
C GLY A 830 22.29 11.93 -14.82
N ASP A 831 22.07 13.21 -14.53
CA ASP A 831 21.59 13.74 -13.23
C ASP A 831 20.33 14.63 -13.33
N SER A 832 19.72 14.73 -14.51
CA SER A 832 18.39 15.31 -14.78
C SER A 832 17.87 14.85 -16.16
N SER A 833 16.60 15.13 -16.50
CA SER A 833 16.07 14.84 -17.84
C SER A 833 16.80 15.63 -18.95
N THR A 834 17.30 16.83 -18.65
CA THR A 834 17.98 17.71 -19.62
C THR A 834 19.50 17.54 -19.65
N HIS A 835 20.12 16.97 -18.61
CA HIS A 835 21.56 16.71 -18.56
C HIS A 835 21.85 15.20 -18.61
N LEU A 836 21.83 14.67 -19.83
CA LEU A 836 22.10 13.27 -20.15
C LEU A 836 23.37 13.14 -21.02
N PRO A 837 24.58 13.30 -20.44
CA PRO A 837 25.85 13.31 -21.17
C PRO A 837 26.25 11.93 -21.70
N GLU A 838 25.92 10.85 -20.98
CA GLU A 838 26.30 9.50 -21.36
C GLU A 838 25.16 8.83 -22.15
N ARG A 839 25.44 8.38 -23.38
CA ARG A 839 24.42 7.81 -24.27
C ARG A 839 24.94 6.58 -25.00
N GLY A 840 24.08 5.60 -25.18
CA GLY A 840 24.34 4.44 -26.02
C GLY A 840 23.05 3.79 -26.51
N THR A 841 23.17 2.64 -27.18
CA THR A 841 22.02 1.94 -27.73
C THR A 841 22.06 0.44 -27.43
N VAL A 842 20.89 -0.19 -27.53
CA VAL A 842 20.71 -1.64 -27.52
C VAL A 842 19.68 -2.02 -28.59
N ARG A 843 19.95 -3.09 -29.33
CA ARG A 843 18.96 -3.65 -30.26
C ARG A 843 18.09 -4.67 -29.53
N VAL A 844 16.81 -4.38 -29.38
CA VAL A 844 15.83 -5.36 -28.90
C VAL A 844 15.25 -6.08 -30.10
N THR A 845 15.17 -7.40 -29.99
CA THR A 845 14.60 -8.26 -31.03
C THR A 845 13.45 -9.09 -30.47
N ARG A 846 12.43 -9.30 -31.29
CA ARG A 846 11.27 -10.11 -30.92
C ARG A 846 11.70 -11.51 -30.51
N SER A 847 11.28 -11.96 -29.33
CA SER A 847 11.51 -13.30 -28.82
C SER A 847 10.53 -14.29 -29.43
N TYR A 848 11.05 -15.45 -29.84
CA TYR A 848 10.24 -16.62 -30.19
C TYR A 848 10.01 -17.57 -28.99
N GLY A 849 10.52 -17.20 -27.82
CA GLY A 849 10.20 -17.80 -26.52
C GLY A 849 10.64 -19.25 -26.34
N SER A 850 10.21 -19.81 -25.22
CA SER A 850 10.05 -21.24 -25.00
C SER A 850 8.57 -21.61 -25.12
N GLN A 851 8.31 -22.86 -25.46
CA GLN A 851 6.99 -23.46 -25.32
C GLN A 851 7.09 -24.64 -24.37
N GLY A 852 6.12 -24.75 -23.47
CA GLY A 852 6.06 -25.81 -22.45
C GLY A 852 4.73 -26.53 -22.50
N VAL A 853 4.71 -27.80 -22.07
CA VAL A 853 3.48 -28.48 -21.68
C VAL A 853 3.68 -29.06 -20.29
N SER A 854 2.72 -28.88 -19.39
CA SER A 854 2.69 -29.54 -18.09
C SER A 854 1.38 -30.28 -17.85
N LEU A 855 1.39 -31.24 -16.92
CA LEU A 855 0.24 -32.08 -16.55
C LEU A 855 -0.13 -31.93 -15.07
N HIS A 856 -1.42 -32.06 -14.79
CA HIS A 856 -1.94 -32.19 -13.44
C HIS A 856 -3.14 -33.15 -13.39
N ALA A 857 -3.01 -34.19 -12.58
CA ALA A 857 -3.96 -35.27 -12.35
C ALA A 857 -3.98 -35.66 -10.86
N PRO A 858 -5.00 -36.41 -10.38
CA PRO A 858 -4.96 -37.03 -9.06
C PRO A 858 -3.81 -38.04 -8.93
N THR A 859 -3.08 -38.01 -7.82
CA THR A 859 -2.00 -38.97 -7.54
C THR A 859 -2.51 -40.41 -7.41
N ILE A 860 -3.74 -40.61 -6.93
CA ILE A 860 -4.37 -41.94 -6.78
C ILE A 860 -5.48 -42.08 -7.83
N VAL A 861 -5.46 -43.19 -8.57
CA VAL A 861 -6.41 -43.49 -9.65
C VAL A 861 -6.92 -44.92 -9.54
N ALA A 862 -8.16 -45.08 -9.10
CA ALA A 862 -8.76 -46.40 -8.89
C ALA A 862 -9.15 -47.08 -10.23
N PRO A 863 -9.06 -48.42 -10.33
CA PRO A 863 -9.46 -49.16 -11.53
C PRO A 863 -10.91 -48.87 -11.94
N GLY A 864 -11.13 -48.55 -13.22
CA GLY A 864 -12.45 -48.26 -13.78
C GLY A 864 -13.05 -46.89 -13.45
N THR A 865 -12.40 -46.04 -12.65
CA THR A 865 -12.92 -44.70 -12.32
C THR A 865 -12.49 -43.63 -13.33
N ARG A 866 -13.20 -42.51 -13.35
CA ARG A 866 -12.90 -41.36 -14.22
C ARG A 866 -12.23 -40.24 -13.43
N SER A 867 -11.02 -39.88 -13.82
CA SER A 867 -10.24 -38.79 -13.21
C SER A 867 -10.04 -37.65 -14.18
N ARG A 868 -10.18 -36.40 -13.73
CA ARG A 868 -9.82 -35.22 -14.52
C ARG A 868 -8.30 -35.12 -14.61
N VAL A 869 -7.80 -34.82 -15.81
CA VAL A 869 -6.41 -34.45 -16.07
C VAL A 869 -6.41 -33.08 -16.75
N THR A 870 -5.63 -32.13 -16.26
CA THR A 870 -5.46 -30.83 -16.88
C THR A 870 -4.07 -30.77 -17.51
N ALA A 871 -3.98 -30.58 -18.82
CA ALA A 871 -2.72 -30.21 -19.46
C ALA A 871 -2.66 -28.69 -19.65
N THR A 872 -1.51 -28.08 -19.36
CA THR A 872 -1.29 -26.64 -19.57
C THR A 872 -0.19 -26.46 -20.59
N PHE A 873 -0.53 -25.93 -21.77
CA PHE A 873 0.48 -25.41 -22.69
C PHE A 873 0.84 -23.98 -22.30
N THR A 874 2.13 -23.67 -22.34
CA THR A 874 2.66 -22.32 -22.08
C THR A 874 3.37 -21.82 -23.33
N ASN A 875 3.08 -20.58 -23.73
CA ASN A 875 3.80 -19.88 -24.78
C ASN A 875 4.50 -18.65 -24.19
N ASP A 876 5.82 -18.71 -24.05
CA ASP A 876 6.64 -17.59 -23.58
C ASP A 876 7.13 -16.70 -24.74
N ALA A 877 6.57 -16.84 -25.95
CA ALA A 877 6.98 -16.04 -27.12
C ALA A 877 6.23 -14.71 -27.20
N ASP A 878 6.80 -13.73 -27.91
CA ASP A 878 6.10 -12.51 -28.33
C ASP A 878 5.15 -12.73 -29.52
N VAL A 879 5.15 -13.94 -30.10
CA VAL A 879 4.30 -14.30 -31.23
C VAL A 879 3.21 -15.28 -30.78
N PRO A 880 1.99 -15.17 -31.32
CA PRO A 880 0.97 -16.18 -31.10
C PRO A 880 1.37 -17.48 -31.79
N VAL A 881 1.26 -18.59 -31.07
CA VAL A 881 1.45 -19.94 -31.60
C VAL A 881 0.09 -20.48 -32.03
N ARG A 882 0.01 -21.16 -33.18
CA ARG A 882 -1.26 -21.65 -33.75
C ARG A 882 -1.34 -23.16 -33.72
N GLN A 883 -2.56 -23.70 -33.77
CA GLN A 883 -2.82 -25.14 -33.86
C GLN A 883 -2.12 -25.94 -32.74
N VAL A 884 -2.18 -25.44 -31.51
CA VAL A 884 -1.53 -26.04 -30.33
C VAL A 884 -2.31 -27.28 -29.94
N ALA A 885 -1.83 -28.42 -30.40
CA ALA A 885 -2.40 -29.74 -30.21
C ALA A 885 -1.68 -30.50 -29.09
N ILE A 886 -2.39 -30.74 -27.98
CA ILE A 886 -1.90 -31.52 -26.83
C ILE A 886 -2.47 -32.94 -26.90
N ALA A 887 -1.62 -33.93 -26.63
CA ALA A 887 -1.99 -35.35 -26.54
C ALA A 887 -1.36 -35.98 -25.28
N PRO A 888 -2.17 -36.28 -24.24
CA PRO A 888 -1.71 -37.08 -23.10
C PRO A 888 -1.59 -38.56 -23.47
N HIS A 889 -0.49 -39.18 -23.07
CA HIS A 889 -0.19 -40.59 -23.26
C HIS A 889 -0.30 -41.31 -21.91
N ALA A 890 -1.38 -42.07 -21.74
CA ALA A 890 -1.63 -42.90 -20.56
C ALA A 890 -1.00 -44.29 -20.70
N PRO A 891 -0.88 -45.06 -19.58
CA PRO A 891 -0.40 -46.43 -19.61
C PRO A 891 -1.20 -47.34 -20.56
N LYS A 892 -0.54 -48.39 -21.07
CA LYS A 892 -1.15 -49.34 -22.02
C LYS A 892 -2.46 -49.93 -21.46
N GLY A 893 -3.56 -49.76 -22.20
CA GLY A 893 -4.89 -50.24 -21.84
C GLY A 893 -5.75 -49.25 -21.05
N TRP A 894 -5.22 -48.09 -20.69
CA TRP A 894 -5.96 -46.97 -20.09
C TRP A 894 -6.47 -46.05 -21.19
N THR A 895 -7.58 -45.36 -20.97
CA THR A 895 -8.17 -44.44 -21.96
C THR A 895 -8.07 -43.00 -21.49
N VAL A 896 -7.75 -42.09 -22.41
CA VAL A 896 -7.83 -40.63 -22.24
C VAL A 896 -8.82 -40.08 -23.25
N THR A 897 -9.77 -39.27 -22.77
CA THR A 897 -10.83 -38.68 -23.60
C THR A 897 -10.86 -37.15 -23.43
N PRO A 898 -10.77 -36.35 -24.51
CA PRO A 898 -10.38 -36.78 -25.86
C PRO A 898 -8.92 -37.27 -25.89
N SER A 899 -8.53 -38.11 -26.85
CA SER A 899 -7.14 -38.57 -26.96
C SER A 899 -6.16 -37.48 -27.43
N ARG A 900 -6.69 -36.42 -28.02
CA ARG A 900 -6.00 -35.20 -28.44
C ARG A 900 -6.99 -34.05 -28.43
N ALA A 901 -6.53 -32.86 -28.05
CA ALA A 901 -7.30 -31.62 -28.16
C ALA A 901 -6.41 -30.50 -28.71
N THR A 902 -7.02 -29.53 -29.39
CA THR A 902 -6.29 -28.48 -30.11
C THR A 902 -6.84 -27.11 -29.75
N GLU A 903 -5.96 -26.23 -29.28
CA GLU A 903 -6.21 -24.81 -29.15
C GLU A 903 -5.82 -24.08 -30.44
N ARG A 904 -6.69 -23.20 -30.95
CA ARG A 904 -6.54 -22.62 -32.29
C ARG A 904 -5.38 -21.61 -32.32
N VAL A 905 -5.29 -20.79 -31.28
CA VAL A 905 -4.26 -19.77 -31.09
C VAL A 905 -3.97 -19.64 -29.60
N VAL A 906 -2.70 -19.76 -29.20
CA VAL A 906 -2.24 -19.35 -27.88
C VAL A 906 -1.50 -18.03 -28.06
N ALA A 907 -1.97 -17.00 -27.37
CA ALA A 907 -1.42 -15.64 -27.45
C ALA A 907 0.02 -15.58 -26.92
N PRO A 908 0.77 -14.50 -27.21
CA PRO A 908 2.03 -14.19 -26.54
C PRO A 908 1.94 -14.27 -25.02
N HIS A 909 2.99 -14.73 -24.36
CA HIS A 909 3.13 -14.77 -22.88
C HIS A 909 1.95 -15.39 -22.14
N SER A 910 1.26 -16.35 -22.76
CA SER A 910 -0.03 -16.88 -22.32
C SER A 910 -0.04 -18.39 -22.15
N LYS A 911 -1.02 -18.89 -21.38
CA LYS A 911 -1.21 -20.33 -21.09
C LYS A 911 -2.57 -20.81 -21.56
N ALA A 912 -2.60 -21.97 -22.23
CA ALA A 912 -3.84 -22.66 -22.60
C ALA A 912 -4.01 -23.92 -21.73
N LYS A 913 -5.08 -23.97 -20.95
CA LYS A 913 -5.43 -25.12 -20.09
C LYS A 913 -6.48 -25.98 -20.77
N ILE A 914 -6.17 -27.25 -20.99
CA ILE A 914 -7.06 -28.22 -21.63
C ILE A 914 -7.37 -29.34 -20.64
N ASN A 915 -8.66 -29.60 -20.43
CA ASN A 915 -9.13 -30.69 -19.57
C ASN A 915 -9.33 -31.99 -20.38
N PHE A 916 -8.91 -33.09 -19.79
CA PHE A 916 -9.01 -34.46 -20.29
C PHE A 916 -9.63 -35.35 -19.20
N THR A 917 -10.20 -36.49 -19.60
CA THR A 917 -10.67 -37.53 -18.68
C THR A 917 -9.81 -38.77 -18.84
N LEU A 918 -9.07 -39.15 -17.79
CA LEU A 918 -8.35 -40.42 -17.69
C LEU A 918 -9.27 -41.49 -17.10
N THR A 919 -9.16 -42.72 -17.60
CA THR A 919 -9.87 -43.89 -17.06
C THR A 919 -8.96 -45.11 -17.11
N PRO A 920 -8.47 -45.61 -15.95
CA PRO A 920 -7.79 -46.89 -15.87
C PRO A 920 -8.78 -48.02 -16.20
N PRO A 921 -8.36 -49.12 -16.85
CA PRO A 921 -9.23 -50.27 -17.04
C PRO A 921 -9.58 -50.90 -15.69
N ALA A 922 -10.72 -51.59 -15.59
CA ALA A 922 -11.09 -52.34 -14.38
C ALA A 922 -10.10 -53.48 -14.06
N SER A 923 -9.26 -53.88 -15.02
CA SER A 923 -8.17 -54.85 -14.88
C SER A 923 -6.80 -54.22 -14.58
N ALA A 924 -6.72 -52.92 -14.28
CA ALA A 924 -5.49 -52.28 -13.86
C ALA A 924 -4.95 -52.94 -12.59
N LYS A 925 -3.67 -53.32 -12.60
CA LYS A 925 -2.98 -53.84 -11.42
C LYS A 925 -2.61 -52.68 -10.49
N SER A 926 -2.43 -52.96 -9.21
CA SER A 926 -1.87 -52.01 -8.26
C SER A 926 -0.41 -51.64 -8.60
N GLY A 927 0.03 -50.49 -8.11
CA GLY A 927 1.39 -49.99 -8.27
C GLY A 927 1.48 -48.67 -9.03
N SER A 928 2.72 -48.30 -9.35
CA SER A 928 3.10 -47.01 -9.92
C SER A 928 3.02 -47.00 -11.45
N TYR A 929 2.45 -45.93 -12.01
CA TYR A 929 2.25 -45.72 -13.43
C TYR A 929 2.63 -44.29 -13.84
N SER A 930 3.07 -44.11 -15.08
CA SER A 930 3.44 -42.81 -15.65
C SER A 930 2.38 -42.31 -16.62
N LEU A 931 1.87 -41.09 -16.39
CA LEU A 931 1.13 -40.31 -17.37
C LEU A 931 2.05 -39.23 -17.95
N THR A 932 2.07 -39.09 -19.27
CA THR A 932 2.91 -38.10 -19.95
C THR A 932 2.11 -37.29 -20.97
N ALA A 933 2.63 -36.16 -21.47
CA ALA A 933 1.99 -35.42 -22.56
C ALA A 933 2.97 -34.86 -23.59
N ASP A 934 2.56 -34.89 -24.86
CA ASP A 934 3.18 -34.15 -25.94
C ASP A 934 2.34 -32.93 -26.33
N ALA A 935 3.01 -31.86 -26.74
CA ALA A 935 2.38 -30.74 -27.45
C ALA A 935 3.02 -30.57 -28.84
N SER A 936 2.20 -30.24 -29.83
CA SER A 936 2.60 -29.95 -31.21
C SER A 936 1.92 -28.66 -31.67
N PHE A 937 2.61 -27.81 -32.43
CA PHE A 937 2.11 -26.47 -32.73
C PHE A 937 2.73 -25.85 -33.99
N GLN A 938 2.22 -24.70 -34.42
CA GLN A 938 2.71 -23.93 -35.57
C GLN A 938 3.22 -22.55 -35.16
N GLU A 939 4.50 -22.30 -35.43
CA GLU A 939 5.16 -20.99 -35.28
C GLU A 939 5.29 -20.25 -36.61
N GLN A 940 5.23 -18.91 -36.57
CA GLN A 940 5.29 -18.06 -37.77
C GLN A 940 6.60 -18.13 -38.58
N ARG A 941 7.71 -18.61 -38.01
CA ARG A 941 9.01 -18.74 -38.72
C ARG A 941 9.59 -20.14 -38.77
N VAL A 942 9.38 -20.97 -37.74
CA VAL A 942 9.97 -22.32 -37.65
C VAL A 942 9.08 -23.39 -38.30
N GLY A 943 7.79 -23.08 -38.55
CA GLY A 943 6.84 -24.06 -39.07
C GLY A 943 6.26 -24.90 -37.95
N HIS A 944 6.46 -26.22 -37.97
CA HIS A 944 5.92 -27.12 -36.95
C HIS A 944 6.90 -27.33 -35.77
N GLY A 945 6.51 -26.88 -34.58
CA GLY A 945 7.21 -27.17 -33.32
C GLY A 945 6.60 -28.34 -32.56
N LYS A 946 7.41 -29.00 -31.72
CA LYS A 946 6.98 -30.05 -30.79
C LYS A 946 7.70 -29.89 -29.45
N VAL A 947 6.98 -30.10 -28.35
CA VAL A 947 7.51 -30.16 -26.98
C VAL A 947 7.09 -31.49 -26.34
N THR A 948 8.06 -32.11 -25.67
CA THR A 948 8.07 -33.46 -25.08
C THR A 948 9.03 -33.37 -23.88
N GLN A 949 8.72 -33.83 -22.67
CA GLN A 949 7.50 -34.42 -22.11
C GLN A 949 7.45 -34.03 -20.62
N ASP A 950 6.31 -33.55 -20.12
CA ASP A 950 6.06 -33.56 -18.67
C ASP A 950 5.52 -34.93 -18.25
N HIS A 951 5.85 -35.34 -17.03
CA HIS A 951 5.54 -36.64 -16.46
C HIS A 951 4.89 -36.48 -15.09
N GLN A 952 3.77 -37.18 -14.89
CA GLN A 952 3.16 -37.34 -13.59
C GLN A 952 3.03 -38.82 -13.21
N THR A 953 3.53 -39.14 -12.02
CA THR A 953 3.34 -40.45 -11.38
C THR A 953 1.90 -40.58 -10.87
N LEU A 954 1.27 -41.71 -11.19
CA LEU A 954 -0.05 -42.12 -10.74
C LEU A 954 0.06 -43.45 -9.99
N GLN A 955 -0.67 -43.60 -8.90
CA GLN A 955 -0.74 -44.84 -8.12
C GLN A 955 -2.10 -45.50 -8.29
N VAL A 956 -2.10 -46.77 -8.69
CA VAL A 956 -3.28 -47.64 -8.60
C VAL A 956 -3.22 -48.34 -7.24
N PRO A 957 -4.22 -48.17 -6.36
CA PRO A 957 -4.18 -48.72 -5.03
C PRO A 957 -4.34 -50.25 -5.02
N TYR A 958 -3.68 -50.93 -4.09
CA TYR A 958 -4.00 -52.30 -3.71
C TYR A 958 -5.42 -52.37 -3.14
N SER A 959 -6.20 -53.40 -3.48
CA SER A 959 -7.61 -53.50 -3.11
C SER A 959 -7.87 -53.71 -1.61
N SER A 960 -6.86 -54.17 -0.87
CA SER A 960 -6.90 -54.45 0.56
C SER A 960 -5.49 -54.68 1.09
N TRP A 961 -5.31 -54.59 2.42
CA TRP A 961 -4.02 -54.75 3.09
C TRP A 961 -3.35 -56.11 2.81
N ASP A 962 -4.11 -57.20 2.77
CA ASP A 962 -3.60 -58.55 2.47
C ASP A 962 -3.16 -58.75 1.01
N LYS A 963 -3.48 -57.81 0.12
CA LYS A 963 -3.05 -57.82 -1.28
C LYS A 963 -1.79 -56.99 -1.52
N ALA A 964 -1.42 -56.18 -0.53
CA ALA A 964 -0.22 -55.35 -0.51
C ALA A 964 1.03 -56.10 0.03
N TYR A 965 0.86 -57.30 0.60
CA TYR A 965 1.99 -58.12 1.05
C TYR A 965 2.91 -58.49 -0.12
N ASP A 966 4.14 -58.03 -0.04
CA ASP A 966 5.20 -58.20 -1.03
C ASP A 966 6.46 -58.86 -0.44
N ASN A 967 6.63 -58.83 0.89
CA ASN A 967 7.73 -59.44 1.61
C ASN A 967 7.30 -60.68 2.41
N VAL A 968 8.24 -61.62 2.59
CA VAL A 968 8.06 -62.85 3.37
C VAL A 968 8.81 -62.70 4.68
N GLY A 969 8.12 -62.32 5.76
CA GLY A 969 8.72 -62.04 7.07
C GLY A 969 8.77 -63.23 8.03
N VAL A 970 7.99 -64.29 7.80
CA VAL A 970 7.93 -65.48 8.67
C VAL A 970 8.34 -66.75 7.92
N SER A 971 9.31 -67.49 8.47
CA SER A 971 9.69 -68.84 8.02
C SER A 971 9.20 -69.93 8.97
N ASP A 972 9.11 -71.16 8.46
CA ASP A 972 8.95 -72.36 9.28
C ASP A 972 10.33 -72.79 9.79
N ASP A 973 10.44 -73.25 11.05
CA ASP A 973 11.71 -73.74 11.62
C ASP A 973 12.33 -74.91 10.82
N SER A 974 11.53 -75.63 10.03
CA SER A 974 11.99 -76.68 9.12
C SER A 974 12.46 -76.19 7.74
N ASP A 975 12.16 -74.93 7.38
CA ASP A 975 12.67 -74.24 6.19
C ASP A 975 13.02 -72.75 6.47
N PRO A 976 14.04 -72.47 7.31
CA PRO A 976 14.46 -71.09 7.65
C PRO A 976 14.80 -70.18 6.46
N GLY A 977 15.18 -70.76 5.32
CA GLY A 977 15.54 -70.01 4.11
C GLY A 977 14.35 -69.58 3.25
N ALA A 978 13.12 -69.89 3.67
CA ALA A 978 11.90 -69.54 2.92
C ALA A 978 11.46 -68.07 3.10
N ALA A 979 12.09 -67.31 3.99
CA ALA A 979 11.72 -65.95 4.35
C ALA A 979 12.96 -65.07 4.56
N ASP A 980 12.79 -63.76 4.43
CA ASP A 980 13.82 -62.74 4.64
C ASP A 980 13.10 -61.48 5.15
N PHE A 981 13.24 -61.20 6.45
CA PHE A 981 12.59 -60.05 7.08
C PHE A 981 13.51 -58.83 7.15
N ASP A 982 14.82 -59.02 7.31
CA ASP A 982 15.78 -57.94 7.55
C ASP A 982 16.67 -57.59 6.33
N GLY A 983 16.57 -58.37 5.25
CA GLY A 983 17.42 -58.25 4.07
C GLY A 983 18.75 -59.02 4.17
N SER A 984 18.98 -59.75 5.26
CA SER A 984 20.14 -60.63 5.48
C SER A 984 19.79 -62.11 5.32
N GLY A 985 18.50 -62.44 5.16
CA GLY A 985 17.94 -63.79 5.20
C GLY A 985 17.28 -64.15 6.54
N ASP A 986 17.34 -63.28 7.54
CA ASP A 986 16.87 -63.60 8.89
C ASP A 986 15.36 -63.28 9.01
N SER A 987 14.59 -64.15 9.67
CA SER A 987 13.11 -64.07 9.66
C SER A 987 12.45 -64.56 10.95
N TYR A 988 11.23 -64.12 11.24
CA TYR A 988 10.49 -64.60 12.42
C TYR A 988 10.17 -66.10 12.31
N SER A 989 10.27 -66.83 13.43
CA SER A 989 9.86 -68.24 13.51
C SER A 989 8.34 -68.39 13.64
N ALA A 990 7.72 -69.13 12.72
CA ALA A 990 6.29 -69.43 12.76
C ALA A 990 5.88 -70.20 14.02
N GLN A 991 6.68 -71.19 14.42
CA GLN A 991 6.47 -72.01 15.61
C GLN A 991 6.51 -71.19 16.89
N ARG A 992 7.39 -70.17 16.94
CA ARG A 992 7.62 -69.33 18.12
C ARG A 992 6.64 -68.18 18.21
N LEU A 993 6.22 -67.60 17.08
CA LEU A 993 5.03 -66.75 17.01
C LEU A 993 3.77 -67.50 17.46
N ALA A 994 3.58 -68.75 17.00
CA ALA A 994 2.46 -69.59 17.40
C ALA A 994 2.46 -69.89 18.92
N ALA A 995 3.63 -70.12 19.52
CA ALA A 995 3.77 -70.28 20.97
C ALA A 995 3.42 -69.00 21.75
N ALA A 996 3.61 -67.81 21.15
CA ALA A 996 3.15 -66.52 21.66
C ALA A 996 1.68 -66.20 21.33
N GLY A 997 0.92 -67.16 20.78
CA GLY A 997 -0.49 -66.98 20.39
C GLY A 997 -0.71 -66.30 19.03
N ILE A 998 0.36 -65.96 18.32
CA ILE A 998 0.33 -65.32 17.00
C ILE A 998 0.37 -66.42 15.92
N THR A 999 -0.81 -66.87 15.50
CA THR A 999 -0.99 -67.86 14.42
C THR A 999 -1.66 -67.21 13.20
N PRO A 1000 -1.57 -67.80 11.99
CA PRO A 1000 -2.19 -67.24 10.79
C PRO A 1000 -3.68 -66.91 10.97
N GLY A 1001 -4.04 -65.63 10.77
CA GLY A 1001 -5.40 -65.13 10.98
C GLY A 1001 -5.84 -64.89 12.44
N ALA A 1002 -4.96 -65.05 13.43
CA ALA A 1002 -5.27 -64.77 14.83
C ALA A 1002 -5.50 -63.27 15.10
N THR A 1003 -6.24 -62.97 16.16
CA THR A 1003 -6.38 -61.60 16.66
C THR A 1003 -5.18 -61.25 17.54
N VAL A 1004 -4.40 -60.24 17.15
CA VAL A 1004 -3.28 -59.68 17.92
C VAL A 1004 -3.71 -58.34 18.49
N THR A 1005 -3.42 -58.07 19.76
CA THR A 1005 -3.85 -56.83 20.45
C THR A 1005 -2.65 -56.07 21.01
N SER A 1006 -2.66 -54.74 20.87
CA SER A 1006 -1.78 -53.84 21.64
C SER A 1006 -2.60 -52.71 22.25
N GLY A 1007 -2.63 -52.64 23.59
CA GLY A 1007 -3.49 -51.71 24.32
C GLY A 1007 -4.97 -51.86 23.94
N LYS A 1008 -5.51 -50.86 23.21
CA LYS A 1008 -6.89 -50.88 22.67
C LYS A 1008 -6.97 -51.22 21.18
N ALA A 1009 -5.83 -51.29 20.48
CA ALA A 1009 -5.77 -51.68 19.08
C ALA A 1009 -5.92 -53.20 18.96
N SER A 1010 -6.68 -53.63 17.95
CA SER A 1010 -6.88 -55.01 17.58
C SER A 1010 -6.53 -55.18 16.10
N PHE A 1011 -5.76 -56.21 15.79
CA PHE A 1011 -5.21 -56.51 14.48
C PHE A 1011 -5.57 -57.95 14.10
N THR A 1012 -5.75 -58.21 12.81
CA THR A 1012 -5.78 -59.59 12.30
C THR A 1012 -4.40 -59.91 11.76
N TRP A 1013 -3.71 -60.88 12.36
CA TRP A 1013 -2.43 -61.36 11.83
C TRP A 1013 -2.62 -61.92 10.41
N PRO A 1014 -1.63 -61.77 9.51
CA PRO A 1014 -1.67 -62.35 8.16
C PRO A 1014 -2.20 -63.79 8.14
N LYS A 1015 -3.07 -64.09 7.17
CA LYS A 1015 -3.58 -65.45 6.94
C LYS A 1015 -2.64 -66.31 6.08
N ALA A 1016 -1.52 -65.75 5.65
CA ALA A 1016 -0.48 -66.45 4.93
C ALA A 1016 0.12 -67.55 5.82
N ALA A 1017 0.47 -68.68 5.21
CA ALA A 1017 1.36 -69.65 5.84
C ALA A 1017 2.81 -69.14 5.75
N ALA A 1018 3.68 -69.59 6.65
CA ALA A 1018 5.10 -69.26 6.60
C ALA A 1018 5.73 -69.61 5.24
N GLY A 1019 6.75 -68.84 4.84
CA GLY A 1019 7.33 -68.94 3.49
C GLY A 1019 6.44 -68.37 2.38
N ARG A 1020 5.46 -67.52 2.71
CA ARG A 1020 4.60 -66.77 1.77
C ARG A 1020 4.50 -65.31 2.18
N PRO A 1021 4.27 -64.37 1.24
CA PRO A 1021 4.18 -62.96 1.60
C PRO A 1021 3.13 -62.68 2.65
N ASP A 1022 3.58 -62.07 3.75
CA ASP A 1022 2.82 -61.85 4.98
C ASP A 1022 3.00 -60.43 5.54
N ASN A 1023 3.99 -59.67 5.07
CA ASN A 1023 4.20 -58.28 5.43
C ASN A 1023 4.39 -57.38 4.19
N ILE A 1024 4.22 -56.09 4.42
CA ILE A 1024 4.46 -55.02 3.45
C ILE A 1024 5.81 -54.38 3.76
N ALA A 1025 6.73 -54.36 2.79
CA ALA A 1025 7.85 -53.42 2.78
C ALA A 1025 7.34 -52.10 2.17
N THR A 1026 7.36 -50.98 2.91
CA THR A 1026 6.38 -49.91 2.62
C THR A 1026 6.50 -49.19 1.27
N GLN A 1027 7.68 -49.17 0.65
CA GLN A 1027 8.01 -48.82 -0.75
C GLN A 1027 6.94 -48.05 -1.58
N ASN A 1028 6.49 -46.87 -1.12
CA ASN A 1028 5.44 -46.05 -1.77
C ASN A 1028 4.09 -46.77 -2.05
N GLN A 1029 3.78 -47.85 -1.34
CA GLN A 1029 2.54 -48.60 -1.56
C GLN A 1029 1.30 -47.78 -1.16
N VAL A 1030 0.29 -47.76 -2.03
CA VAL A 1030 -1.02 -47.15 -1.75
C VAL A 1030 -2.06 -48.26 -1.59
N ILE A 1031 -2.77 -48.27 -0.47
CA ILE A 1031 -3.63 -49.39 -0.06
C ILE A 1031 -5.04 -48.87 0.20
N ALA A 1032 -6.04 -49.47 -0.44
CA ALA A 1032 -7.44 -49.20 -0.15
C ALA A 1032 -7.80 -49.76 1.24
N MET A 1033 -8.35 -48.90 2.09
CA MET A 1033 -8.74 -49.24 3.45
C MET A 1033 -10.01 -48.46 3.80
N SER A 1034 -11.02 -49.13 4.34
CA SER A 1034 -12.27 -48.48 4.75
C SER A 1034 -12.44 -48.60 6.26
N GLY A 1035 -12.70 -47.48 6.91
CA GLY A 1035 -12.95 -47.40 8.36
C GLY A 1035 -13.05 -45.96 8.84
N SER A 1036 -13.76 -45.75 9.93
CA SER A 1036 -13.86 -44.46 10.63
C SER A 1036 -13.51 -44.64 12.11
N GLY A 1037 -12.73 -43.70 12.65
CA GLY A 1037 -12.13 -43.80 13.97
C GLY A 1037 -11.25 -42.58 14.27
N SER A 1038 -10.62 -42.55 15.44
CA SER A 1038 -9.66 -41.50 15.83
C SER A 1038 -8.22 -41.87 15.48
N LYS A 1039 -7.92 -43.13 15.16
CA LYS A 1039 -6.57 -43.63 14.90
C LYS A 1039 -6.51 -44.69 13.80
N LEU A 1040 -5.46 -44.63 12.99
CA LEU A 1040 -4.96 -45.75 12.19
C LEU A 1040 -3.84 -46.42 12.99
N ASN A 1041 -4.05 -47.67 13.37
CA ASN A 1041 -3.09 -48.48 14.09
C ASN A 1041 -2.34 -49.37 13.11
N LEU A 1042 -1.04 -49.57 13.35
CA LEU A 1042 -0.12 -50.34 12.51
C LEU A 1042 0.66 -51.33 13.38
N LEU A 1043 0.85 -52.55 12.88
CA LEU A 1043 1.57 -53.64 13.53
C LEU A 1043 2.74 -54.05 12.62
N GLY A 1044 3.97 -54.04 13.15
CA GLY A 1044 5.17 -54.18 12.34
C GLY A 1044 6.48 -54.07 13.14
N ALA A 1045 7.60 -53.95 12.44
CA ALA A 1045 8.89 -53.55 13.00
C ALA A 1045 9.74 -52.86 11.90
N GLY A 1046 10.82 -52.20 12.31
CA GLY A 1046 11.90 -51.78 11.41
C GLY A 1046 12.98 -52.86 11.31
N ALA A 1047 13.58 -53.03 10.13
CA ALA A 1047 14.78 -53.82 9.94
C ALA A 1047 15.59 -53.35 8.71
N PRO A 1048 16.92 -53.20 8.81
CA PRO A 1048 17.70 -53.00 10.04
C PRO A 1048 17.40 -51.63 10.68
N GLY A 1049 17.47 -51.54 12.00
CA GLY A 1049 17.32 -50.27 12.73
C GLY A 1049 15.88 -49.74 12.84
N ASN A 1050 15.71 -48.70 13.65
CA ASN A 1050 14.43 -47.98 13.77
C ASN A 1050 14.09 -47.31 12.44
N GLN A 1051 12.84 -47.43 11.99
CA GLN A 1051 12.37 -46.90 10.72
C GLN A 1051 11.29 -45.84 10.97
N SER A 1052 11.49 -44.64 10.40
CA SER A 1052 10.65 -43.47 10.60
C SER A 1052 10.35 -42.79 9.27
N GLY A 1053 9.08 -42.52 8.99
CA GLY A 1053 8.64 -41.84 7.76
C GLY A 1053 7.19 -41.37 7.84
N ASP A 1054 6.75 -40.61 6.84
CA ASP A 1054 5.40 -40.06 6.81
C ASP A 1054 4.41 -40.99 6.09
N ILE A 1055 3.25 -41.23 6.71
CA ILE A 1055 2.11 -41.89 6.08
C ILE A 1055 1.06 -40.84 5.72
N THR A 1056 0.58 -40.87 4.48
CA THR A 1056 -0.52 -40.02 4.02
C THR A 1056 -1.83 -40.81 3.98
N ILE A 1057 -2.78 -40.41 4.81
CA ILE A 1057 -4.15 -40.92 4.80
C ILE A 1057 -4.95 -40.07 3.82
N THR A 1058 -5.63 -40.71 2.86
CA THR A 1058 -6.62 -40.10 1.98
C THR A 1058 -8.02 -40.54 2.41
N TYR A 1059 -8.93 -39.58 2.58
CA TYR A 1059 -10.30 -39.82 3.02
C TYR A 1059 -11.27 -39.93 1.84
N THR A 1060 -12.48 -40.46 2.08
CA THR A 1060 -13.50 -40.66 1.05
C THR A 1060 -14.03 -39.36 0.43
N ASP A 1061 -13.80 -38.21 1.05
CA ASP A 1061 -14.13 -36.88 0.53
C ASP A 1061 -12.99 -36.25 -0.32
N GLY A 1062 -11.88 -36.98 -0.50
CA GLY A 1062 -10.71 -36.54 -1.25
C GLY A 1062 -9.72 -35.69 -0.45
N ALA A 1063 -10.02 -35.36 0.82
CA ALA A 1063 -9.04 -34.70 1.68
C ALA A 1063 -7.92 -35.67 2.08
N THR A 1064 -6.77 -35.11 2.46
CA THR A 1064 -5.62 -35.87 2.96
C THR A 1064 -5.16 -35.37 4.32
N SER A 1065 -4.55 -36.25 5.11
CA SER A 1065 -3.75 -35.89 6.30
C SER A 1065 -2.48 -36.72 6.33
N THR A 1066 -1.35 -36.09 6.63
CA THR A 1066 -0.06 -36.79 6.77
C THR A 1066 0.34 -36.83 8.25
N ALA A 1067 0.92 -37.94 8.68
CA ALA A 1067 1.44 -38.11 10.03
C ALA A 1067 2.70 -38.99 10.03
N PRO A 1068 3.71 -38.70 10.87
CA PRO A 1068 4.88 -39.53 11.01
C PRO A 1068 4.52 -40.85 11.69
N VAL A 1069 5.03 -41.95 11.15
CA VAL A 1069 5.08 -43.27 11.79
C VAL A 1069 6.52 -43.55 12.21
N THR A 1070 6.70 -44.27 13.31
CA THR A 1070 7.99 -44.85 13.69
C THR A 1070 7.76 -46.25 14.25
N LEU A 1071 8.57 -47.20 13.83
CA LEU A 1071 8.64 -48.54 14.41
C LEU A 1071 10.10 -48.87 14.76
N ALA A 1072 10.30 -49.42 15.95
CA ALA A 1072 11.59 -49.84 16.46
C ALA A 1072 12.20 -50.98 15.64
N ASP A 1073 13.53 -51.06 15.67
CA ASP A 1073 14.31 -52.19 15.18
C ASP A 1073 13.81 -53.49 15.82
N TRP A 1074 13.46 -54.49 15.01
CA TRP A 1074 13.07 -55.82 15.49
C TRP A 1074 14.14 -56.45 16.39
N TRP A 1075 15.41 -56.10 16.21
CA TRP A 1075 16.52 -56.59 17.02
C TRP A 1075 16.69 -55.86 18.35
N ALA A 1076 16.15 -54.66 18.53
CA ALA A 1076 16.45 -53.84 19.71
C ALA A 1076 15.78 -54.32 21.01
N ASN A 1077 14.66 -55.06 20.90
CA ASN A 1077 13.81 -55.50 22.03
C ASN A 1077 13.34 -54.35 22.97
N SER A 1078 13.47 -53.10 22.55
CA SER A 1078 12.98 -51.90 23.23
C SER A 1078 12.10 -51.07 22.28
N PRO A 1079 10.96 -50.52 22.73
CA PRO A 1079 10.11 -49.67 21.90
C PRO A 1079 10.78 -48.34 21.55
N ALA A 1080 10.43 -47.79 20.40
CA ALA A 1080 10.81 -46.46 19.96
C ALA A 1080 9.80 -45.41 20.47
N ALA A 1081 10.10 -44.13 20.27
CA ALA A 1081 9.21 -43.05 20.67
C ALA A 1081 7.89 -43.10 19.86
N GLY A 1082 6.81 -43.55 20.51
CA GLY A 1082 5.47 -43.61 19.92
C GLY A 1082 5.02 -44.98 19.44
N ASP A 1083 5.80 -46.04 19.65
CA ASP A 1083 5.34 -47.42 19.49
C ASP A 1083 5.24 -48.18 20.83
N THR A 1084 4.81 -49.43 20.75
CA THR A 1084 4.58 -50.32 21.88
C THR A 1084 5.06 -51.72 21.52
N LEU A 1085 5.83 -52.35 22.42
CA LEU A 1085 6.22 -53.74 22.29
C LEU A 1085 4.99 -54.65 22.41
N VAL A 1086 4.78 -55.53 21.43
CA VAL A 1086 3.62 -56.45 21.35
C VAL A 1086 4.01 -57.85 21.78
N THR A 1087 5.13 -58.37 21.26
CA THR A 1087 5.70 -59.65 21.69
C THR A 1087 7.20 -59.68 21.39
N THR A 1088 7.92 -60.55 22.10
CA THR A 1088 9.34 -60.85 21.92
C THR A 1088 9.47 -62.37 21.75
N THR A 1089 10.22 -62.81 20.74
CA THR A 1089 10.25 -64.21 20.29
C THR A 1089 11.55 -64.56 19.57
N THR A 1090 11.93 -65.82 19.45
CA THR A 1090 13.12 -66.21 18.67
C THR A 1090 12.85 -66.19 17.16
N TRP A 1091 13.90 -65.97 16.38
CA TRP A 1091 13.90 -65.91 14.91
C TRP A 1091 14.72 -67.07 14.30
N ASN A 1092 14.69 -67.21 12.98
CA ASN A 1092 15.27 -68.30 12.20
C ASN A 1092 16.45 -67.82 11.35
N GLN A 1093 17.59 -68.51 11.46
CA GLN A 1093 18.87 -68.10 10.85
C GLN A 1093 19.36 -69.05 9.74
N PRO A 1094 19.10 -68.75 8.45
CA PRO A 1094 19.77 -69.46 7.35
C PRO A 1094 21.25 -69.07 7.23
N PRO A 1095 22.11 -69.90 6.59
CA PRO A 1095 21.85 -71.27 6.15
C PRO A 1095 22.06 -72.31 7.28
N SER A 1096 22.21 -71.86 8.54
CA SER A 1096 22.56 -72.75 9.67
C SER A 1096 21.46 -73.74 10.07
N GLY A 1097 20.20 -73.43 9.73
CA GLY A 1097 19.03 -74.25 10.07
C GLY A 1097 18.61 -74.16 11.55
N GLY A 1098 19.21 -73.24 12.31
CA GLY A 1098 18.93 -73.04 13.73
C GLY A 1098 18.11 -71.78 14.03
N GLN A 1099 17.53 -71.75 15.23
CA GLN A 1099 16.99 -70.53 15.81
C GLN A 1099 18.13 -69.62 16.29
N GLY A 1100 17.97 -68.31 16.09
CA GLY A 1100 18.95 -67.32 16.49
C GLY A 1100 19.21 -67.27 18.00
N PRO A 1101 20.42 -66.88 18.45
CA PRO A 1101 20.80 -66.86 19.87
C PRO A 1101 20.25 -65.66 20.66
N HIS A 1102 19.41 -64.84 20.04
CA HIS A 1102 18.87 -63.58 20.57
C HIS A 1102 17.39 -63.48 20.18
N ASP A 1103 16.55 -62.87 21.01
CA ASP A 1103 15.14 -62.67 20.68
C ASP A 1103 14.95 -61.43 19.78
N VAL A 1104 13.87 -61.41 19.00
CA VAL A 1104 13.41 -60.26 18.21
C VAL A 1104 11.99 -59.88 18.61
N SER A 1105 11.61 -58.64 18.31
CA SER A 1105 10.38 -58.02 18.82
C SER A 1105 9.50 -57.43 17.73
N LEU A 1106 8.19 -57.63 17.91
CA LEU A 1106 7.13 -57.06 17.11
C LEU A 1106 6.52 -55.86 17.84
N TYR A 1107 6.24 -54.77 17.12
CA TYR A 1107 5.79 -53.50 17.67
C TYR A 1107 4.46 -53.04 17.07
N ALA A 1108 3.74 -52.18 17.79
CA ALA A 1108 2.53 -51.53 17.30
C ALA A 1108 2.56 -50.03 17.60
N THR A 1109 2.12 -49.23 16.63
CA THR A 1109 2.03 -47.76 16.72
C THR A 1109 0.68 -47.26 16.16
N SER A 1110 0.36 -45.99 16.39
CA SER A 1110 -0.89 -45.38 15.93
C SER A 1110 -0.69 -43.95 15.46
N VAL A 1111 -1.18 -43.62 14.27
CA VAL A 1111 -1.27 -42.25 13.76
C VAL A 1111 -2.70 -41.70 13.89
N PRO A 1112 -2.90 -40.41 14.19
CA PRO A 1112 -4.23 -39.82 14.34
C PRO A 1112 -4.97 -39.73 13.00
N LEU A 1113 -6.29 -39.91 13.03
CA LEU A 1113 -7.19 -39.70 11.90
C LEU A 1113 -7.99 -38.40 12.09
N THR A 1114 -8.37 -37.75 10.98
CA THR A 1114 -9.23 -36.58 10.99
C THR A 1114 -10.63 -36.95 11.51
N PRO A 1115 -11.12 -36.34 12.60
CA PRO A 1115 -12.42 -36.68 13.18
C PRO A 1115 -13.57 -36.57 12.18
N GLY A 1116 -14.49 -37.53 12.22
CA GLY A 1116 -15.68 -37.56 11.36
C GLY A 1116 -15.44 -38.01 9.92
N LYS A 1117 -14.19 -38.25 9.50
CA LYS A 1117 -13.87 -38.75 8.16
C LYS A 1117 -13.72 -40.27 8.12
N THR A 1118 -13.97 -40.84 6.95
CA THR A 1118 -13.76 -42.26 6.63
C THR A 1118 -12.52 -42.38 5.77
N VAL A 1119 -11.59 -43.25 6.16
CA VAL A 1119 -10.39 -43.56 5.36
C VAL A 1119 -10.84 -44.19 4.03
N ALA A 1120 -10.16 -43.81 2.94
CA ALA A 1120 -10.29 -44.44 1.62
C ALA A 1120 -8.99 -45.13 1.21
N TYR A 1121 -7.85 -44.45 1.39
CA TYR A 1121 -6.53 -44.98 1.07
C TYR A 1121 -5.50 -44.62 2.15
N VAL A 1122 -4.53 -45.52 2.35
CA VAL A 1122 -3.31 -45.27 3.11
C VAL A 1122 -2.14 -45.34 2.14
N SER A 1123 -1.39 -44.25 1.99
CA SER A 1123 -0.14 -44.19 1.23
C SER A 1123 1.02 -44.31 2.19
N LEU A 1124 1.84 -45.34 2.03
CA LEU A 1124 2.96 -45.67 2.90
C LEU A 1124 4.28 -45.05 2.36
N PRO A 1125 5.27 -44.77 3.23
CA PRO A 1125 6.52 -44.12 2.83
C PRO A 1125 7.44 -45.05 2.03
N ASP A 1126 8.40 -44.47 1.30
CA ASP A 1126 9.45 -45.19 0.57
C ASP A 1126 10.56 -45.72 1.49
N LEU A 1127 10.21 -46.66 2.37
CA LEU A 1127 11.11 -47.24 3.37
C LEU A 1127 11.09 -48.77 3.23
N PRO A 1128 12.04 -49.37 2.49
CA PRO A 1128 12.06 -50.82 2.29
C PRO A 1128 12.21 -51.61 3.60
N GLY A 1129 12.89 -51.04 4.61
CA GLY A 1129 13.06 -51.66 5.92
C GLY A 1129 11.90 -51.46 6.90
N LEU A 1130 10.88 -50.67 6.55
CA LEU A 1130 9.68 -50.54 7.37
C LEU A 1130 8.72 -51.66 6.99
N HIS A 1131 8.49 -52.59 7.92
CA HIS A 1131 7.76 -53.82 7.65
C HIS A 1131 6.44 -53.88 8.42
N LEU A 1132 5.31 -53.92 7.72
CA LEU A 1132 3.97 -53.91 8.32
C LEU A 1132 3.20 -55.21 8.06
N PHE A 1133 2.90 -55.95 9.13
CA PHE A 1133 2.11 -57.19 9.09
C PHE A 1133 0.59 -56.93 9.12
N ALA A 1134 0.12 -55.86 9.75
CA ALA A 1134 -1.31 -55.55 9.81
C ALA A 1134 -1.60 -54.07 10.08
N ALA A 1135 -2.82 -53.65 9.74
CA ALA A 1135 -3.36 -52.34 10.11
C ALA A 1135 -4.83 -52.44 10.55
N SER A 1136 -5.29 -51.51 11.38
CA SER A 1136 -6.70 -51.36 11.74
C SER A 1136 -7.08 -49.91 12.06
N VAL A 1137 -8.30 -49.51 11.68
CA VAL A 1137 -8.88 -48.23 12.10
C VAL A 1137 -9.61 -48.43 13.42
N GLY A 1138 -9.32 -47.60 14.42
CA GLY A 1138 -9.83 -47.74 15.80
C GLY A 1138 -10.04 -46.42 16.54
N ARG A 1139 -10.35 -46.52 17.83
CA ARG A 1139 -10.55 -45.37 18.73
C ARG A 1139 -9.32 -45.08 19.60
#